data_AF-A0A363T5T5-F1
#
_entry.id   AF-A0A363T5T5-F1
#
_cell.length_a   1.000
_cell.length_b   1.000
_cell.length_c   1.000
_cell.angle_alpha   90.00
_cell.angle_beta   90.00
_cell.angle_gamma   90.00
#
_symmetry.space_group_name_H-M   'P 1'
#
loop_
_entity.id
_entity.type
_entity.pdbx_description
1 polymer ?
#
loop_
_entity_poly.entity_id
_entity_poly.type
_entity_poly.pdbx_seq_one_letter_code
_entity_poly.pdbx_strand_id
1 'polypeptide(L)'
;MPKKYCVPINERRTYVKKLFYLTMVLVLLLGVVPVTAQSQAEIDGTLASKAIYFAADGMRPDLMERYAAEGSLPTYADLIAKGVIGENGLVQAFPPNTGVGWYTLATGAYPGEAGSTNNTFFRTGDSFNNRTAAFSAGVLQADTIAESAERAGKKVVSMEWSGGSRTMTPVQGPVVDYRNFYSNRGLWTNYDVLGQPAGANAFGVQYQRFDLADASGWMNVPATYSTAKQGTFDVGSYTSGGSPVITNDQYDFYVYDSTNDATINYDHVLIVPNASLKDGSTAVANLMADEWADVKVVLANPAGKSAGFYVKAQMFVPDLSQFAIFFSSVARSVATCNGCGYIGDFEDDLNRWFPSSTAADYAIFESGLVDADTYIEQGLMWKNAHWAYLNFILGTDPVQTVSGGSVPGMGYPADLLMMGNPATDEFSHMFFGLTQSQVNGITNPYYNNYYSYGELITPDIADGFLREAYMEADATLALGKQLMGGSPTIFATSDHGFGSQWLAVNAGKVLADAGIQKNADGSEVFSNCRAATGATAINLAKACWAGGTAQIYVNTSLPAGTTYEQVRTAVVNAFQNLTDPANPGAQVVLRIMMKEELRDVDGSDSLHPNRSGDVVVVLNPPYQFDAATFGQTIAFSQFFGQHGYLPETVSLADGVNMHATFVAAGPGIRHQGPVAGIRAVDLAPTLSFLLNVPGPANARGRILYNLLKSPGQYKEATILYISDFHGQLTPLSQAADTFSSPTYSIGGAAYLKPWFDTYRAEVPTTSNYSVLTLSGGDLVGATPPISNFFGDTPTMEIANMMGLTADTLGNHNFDRGSDYLRNVLIPLADFPYLASNVVYQTTGKLPPEWMASKIFNFNGFKLGVIGYTLPELPTLIFPGYLDPFMVTDPVAAINAEAASLRSKGKVNAVIAVGHMGGDGTSIFNPTGALVNLADNLTGVNAVFGGHTHSEYITYRPDGKLVTEAPNGGLRFNRIRITVDTNTKQVIYMTADYHKPWNIGVTPNPAIQAYIDELNAELAPIMSTVIGNSTRYIPRADACGRADGRLCESLIGDVTADALRLTYNVDFAITNSGGLRADLTCPTTDNPSDFCPPYTPPPYPITRGSVLGVLPFGNVVFTVSISGAELKTMLENGVSAMPAANGKFPQVSGLCFTYDISAAVGSRVLSAVRQAANGSCTGAPVDLTAASTYTIAENDFMATGGDGYPNFYARGTTQNIMDQVLADYITVNTPISPAIQGRVACTTSGATACPVVTP
;
A
#
# COMPACT_ATOMS: atom_id res chain seq x y z
N MET A 1 48.48 -23.35 -28.04
CA MET A 1 49.09 -24.46 -28.82
C MET A 1 48.04 -25.57 -29.03
N PRO A 2 48.08 -26.37 -30.11
CA PRO A 2 46.91 -26.53 -30.98
C PRO A 2 46.35 -27.96 -31.21
N LYS A 3 45.11 -28.02 -31.72
CA LYS A 3 44.58 -28.85 -32.85
C LYS A 3 44.21 -30.35 -32.70
N LYS A 4 43.02 -30.65 -33.30
CA LYS A 4 42.54 -31.86 -34.04
C LYS A 4 41.79 -32.94 -33.20
N TYR A 5 40.69 -33.57 -33.64
CA TYR A 5 40.28 -34.09 -34.97
C TYR A 5 38.74 -34.21 -35.18
N CYS A 6 38.26 -33.98 -36.42
CA CYS A 6 37.10 -34.64 -37.06
C CYS A 6 37.58 -35.99 -37.69
N VAL A 7 36.81 -37.03 -38.03
CA VAL A 7 35.74 -37.22 -39.07
C VAL A 7 35.04 -38.64 -38.88
N PRO A 8 34.19 -39.25 -39.75
CA PRO A 8 32.73 -39.45 -39.55
C PRO A 8 32.12 -40.89 -39.77
N ILE A 9 30.84 -41.01 -39.40
CA ILE A 9 29.65 -41.70 -40.01
C ILE A 9 29.81 -42.72 -41.17
N ASN A 10 29.21 -43.94 -41.05
CA ASN A 10 28.11 -44.47 -41.92
C ASN A 10 27.59 -45.89 -41.61
N GLU A 11 26.25 -46.04 -41.60
CA GLU A 11 25.33 -47.10 -42.13
C GLU A 11 25.59 -48.62 -41.86
N ARG A 12 24.65 -49.56 -41.71
CA ARG A 12 23.20 -49.72 -42.05
C ARG A 12 22.63 -50.99 -41.37
N ARG A 13 21.32 -50.94 -41.02
CA ARG A 13 20.25 -51.98 -40.89
C ARG A 13 20.67 -53.47 -40.99
N THR A 14 20.18 -54.41 -40.17
CA THR A 14 18.77 -54.87 -40.10
C THR A 14 18.67 -55.99 -39.06
N TYR A 15 17.73 -55.98 -38.09
CA TYR A 15 17.04 -57.19 -37.58
C TYR A 15 15.74 -56.81 -36.83
N VAL A 16 14.63 -56.89 -37.58
CA VAL A 16 13.30 -57.44 -37.21
C VAL A 16 12.72 -57.06 -35.83
N LYS A 17 11.85 -56.04 -35.73
CA LYS A 17 10.38 -56.13 -35.95
C LYS A 17 9.71 -57.37 -35.32
N LYS A 18 9.61 -57.43 -33.99
CA LYS A 18 8.54 -58.17 -33.26
C LYS A 18 8.58 -57.90 -31.73
N LEU A 19 8.61 -56.63 -31.30
CA LEU A 19 8.41 -56.30 -29.87
C LEU A 19 7.90 -54.87 -29.60
N PHE A 20 7.43 -54.14 -30.62
CA PHE A 20 7.07 -52.72 -30.49
C PHE A 20 5.57 -52.43 -30.53
N TYR A 21 4.71 -53.45 -30.65
CA TYR A 21 3.26 -53.26 -30.75
C TYR A 21 2.47 -53.59 -29.47
N LEU A 22 3.14 -53.97 -28.37
CA LEU A 22 2.47 -54.28 -27.10
C LEU A 22 2.68 -53.23 -25.98
N THR A 23 3.59 -52.27 -26.15
CA THR A 23 3.85 -51.22 -25.17
C THR A 23 3.14 -49.89 -25.46
N MET A 24 2.55 -49.73 -26.66
CA MET A 24 1.88 -48.48 -27.05
C MET A 24 0.37 -48.46 -26.77
N VAL A 25 -0.21 -49.58 -26.29
CA VAL A 25 -1.65 -49.67 -25.97
C VAL A 25 -1.92 -49.61 -24.46
N LEU A 26 -0.89 -49.74 -23.59
CA LEU A 26 -1.07 -49.71 -22.13
C LEU A 26 -0.79 -48.33 -21.50
N VAL A 27 -0.20 -47.37 -22.23
CA VAL A 27 0.03 -45.98 -21.76
C VAL A 27 -1.12 -45.04 -22.18
N LEU A 28 -2.06 -45.50 -23.01
CA LEU A 28 -3.22 -44.73 -23.45
C LEU A 28 -4.47 -44.89 -22.55
N LEU A 29 -4.36 -45.61 -21.43
CA LEU A 29 -5.48 -45.90 -20.52
C LEU A 29 -5.21 -45.61 -19.04
N LEU A 30 -4.08 -44.99 -18.70
CA LEU A 30 -3.79 -44.54 -17.33
C LEU A 30 -3.21 -43.12 -17.35
N GLY A 31 -4.04 -42.16 -16.95
CA GLY A 31 -3.63 -40.79 -16.66
C GLY A 31 -3.78 -39.81 -17.82
N VAL A 32 -5.00 -39.58 -18.31
CA VAL A 32 -5.32 -38.28 -18.90
C VAL A 32 -5.39 -37.28 -17.74
N VAL A 33 -4.22 -36.79 -17.31
CA VAL A 33 -4.18 -35.57 -16.51
C VAL A 33 -4.61 -34.46 -17.48
N PRO A 34 -5.66 -33.68 -17.18
CA PRO A 34 -5.97 -32.52 -18.01
C PRO A 34 -4.77 -31.59 -17.96
N VAL A 35 -4.03 -31.49 -19.07
CA VAL A 35 -3.08 -30.39 -19.30
C VAL A 35 -3.94 -29.12 -19.31
N THR A 36 -3.91 -28.38 -18.22
CA THR A 36 -4.66 -27.12 -18.09
C THR A 36 -4.09 -26.12 -19.11
N ALA A 37 -4.93 -25.21 -19.63
CA ALA A 37 -4.49 -24.20 -20.62
C ALA A 37 -3.26 -23.39 -20.15
N GLN A 38 -3.12 -23.21 -18.82
CA GLN A 38 -1.95 -22.59 -18.19
C GLN A 38 -0.65 -23.36 -18.44
N SER A 39 -0.64 -24.68 -18.25
CA SER A 39 0.55 -25.51 -18.50
C SER A 39 0.98 -25.49 -19.97
N GLN A 40 0.02 -25.38 -20.90
CA GLN A 40 0.32 -25.24 -22.33
C GLN A 40 0.95 -23.87 -22.64
N ALA A 41 0.48 -22.78 -22.02
CA ALA A 41 1.04 -21.44 -22.20
C ALA A 41 2.45 -21.27 -21.62
N GLU A 42 2.77 -21.98 -20.53
CA GLU A 42 4.14 -22.09 -20.01
C GLU A 42 5.04 -22.89 -20.96
N ILE A 43 4.54 -24.02 -21.50
CA ILE A 43 5.28 -24.87 -22.47
C ILE A 43 5.57 -24.13 -23.78
N ASP A 44 4.64 -23.31 -24.26
CA ASP A 44 4.80 -22.52 -25.48
C ASP A 44 5.60 -21.22 -25.24
N GLY A 45 6.07 -20.98 -24.00
CA GLY A 45 6.94 -19.87 -23.62
C GLY A 45 6.26 -18.50 -23.65
N THR A 46 4.94 -18.49 -23.42
CA THR A 46 4.10 -17.28 -23.28
C THR A 46 4.12 -16.77 -21.83
N LEU A 47 4.00 -17.67 -20.87
CA LEU A 47 4.10 -17.40 -19.44
C LEU A 47 5.48 -17.81 -18.91
N ALA A 48 5.94 -17.12 -17.88
CA ALA A 48 7.21 -17.36 -17.22
C ALA A 48 7.00 -18.27 -15.99
N SER A 49 7.81 -19.31 -15.89
CA SER A 49 7.88 -20.12 -14.66
C SER A 49 8.71 -19.45 -13.58
N LYS A 50 9.68 -18.61 -13.96
CA LYS A 50 10.56 -17.85 -13.08
C LYS A 50 10.73 -16.41 -13.55
N ALA A 51 10.90 -15.49 -12.60
CA ALA A 51 11.23 -14.09 -12.88
C ALA A 51 12.31 -13.52 -11.95
N ILE A 52 13.08 -12.57 -12.48
CA ILE A 52 13.94 -11.66 -11.72
C ILE A 52 13.42 -10.25 -11.94
N TYR A 53 13.12 -9.57 -10.84
CA TYR A 53 12.82 -8.15 -10.82
C TYR A 53 14.00 -7.44 -10.17
N PHE A 54 14.83 -6.82 -10.98
CA PHE A 54 16.07 -6.18 -10.56
C PHE A 54 15.95 -4.66 -10.66
N ALA A 55 16.34 -3.95 -9.61
CA ALA A 55 16.41 -2.50 -9.60
C ALA A 55 17.81 -2.03 -9.17
N ALA A 56 18.45 -1.20 -9.99
CA ALA A 56 19.68 -0.48 -9.64
C ALA A 56 19.33 0.97 -9.34
N ASP A 57 19.55 1.41 -8.11
CA ASP A 57 19.06 2.69 -7.57
C ASP A 57 19.65 3.89 -8.34
N GLY A 58 18.82 4.80 -8.82
CA GLY A 58 19.26 5.97 -9.61
C GLY A 58 19.91 5.69 -10.98
N MET A 59 19.89 4.45 -11.50
CA MET A 59 20.52 4.10 -12.78
C MET A 59 19.80 4.74 -13.99
N ARG A 60 20.52 5.59 -14.73
CA ARG A 60 20.02 6.30 -15.91
C ARG A 60 20.07 5.48 -17.19
N PRO A 61 19.04 5.57 -18.06
CA PRO A 61 19.00 4.82 -19.32
C PRO A 61 20.13 5.21 -20.27
N ASP A 62 20.45 6.50 -20.40
CA ASP A 62 21.49 6.99 -21.33
C ASP A 62 22.91 6.56 -20.93
N LEU A 63 23.19 6.46 -19.62
CA LEU A 63 24.47 5.96 -19.12
C LEU A 63 24.58 4.44 -19.22
N MET A 64 23.50 3.73 -18.87
CA MET A 64 23.43 2.27 -19.00
C MET A 64 23.66 1.85 -20.45
N GLU A 65 22.95 2.46 -21.40
CA GLU A 65 23.10 2.14 -22.83
C GLU A 65 24.50 2.45 -23.34
N ARG A 66 25.09 3.59 -22.94
CA ARG A 66 26.47 3.95 -23.30
C ARG A 66 27.49 2.94 -22.76
N TYR A 67 27.46 2.64 -21.46
CA TYR A 67 28.40 1.70 -20.85
C TYR A 67 28.20 0.26 -21.36
N ALA A 68 26.97 -0.14 -21.69
CA ALA A 68 26.70 -1.42 -22.35
C ALA A 68 27.32 -1.46 -23.76
N ALA A 69 27.18 -0.38 -24.55
CA ALA A 69 27.78 -0.27 -25.88
C ALA A 69 29.32 -0.25 -25.85
N GLU A 70 29.91 0.32 -24.79
CA GLU A 70 31.36 0.30 -24.53
C GLU A 70 31.87 -1.06 -24.04
N GLY A 71 30.98 -1.99 -23.70
CA GLY A 71 31.30 -3.34 -23.25
C GLY A 71 31.52 -3.49 -21.74
N SER A 72 31.26 -2.44 -20.96
CA SER A 72 31.38 -2.46 -19.49
C SER A 72 30.24 -3.22 -18.82
N LEU A 73 29.04 -3.26 -19.43
CA LEU A 73 27.84 -3.91 -18.87
C LEU A 73 27.41 -5.11 -19.72
N PRO A 74 28.14 -6.25 -19.67
CA PRO A 74 27.89 -7.39 -20.55
C PRO A 74 26.52 -8.05 -20.32
N THR A 75 25.98 -8.01 -19.10
CA THR A 75 24.67 -8.59 -18.79
C THR A 75 23.55 -7.74 -19.37
N TYR A 76 23.60 -6.42 -19.17
CA TYR A 76 22.67 -5.49 -19.81
C TYR A 76 22.77 -5.54 -21.33
N ALA A 77 23.97 -5.60 -21.90
CA ALA A 77 24.16 -5.77 -23.34
C ALA A 77 23.47 -7.05 -23.87
N ASP A 78 23.56 -8.17 -23.14
CA ASP A 78 22.86 -9.41 -23.46
C ASP A 78 21.33 -9.25 -23.41
N LEU A 79 20.81 -8.56 -22.39
CA LEU A 79 19.38 -8.31 -22.21
C LEU A 79 18.83 -7.41 -23.33
N ILE A 80 19.54 -6.32 -23.66
CA ILE A 80 19.18 -5.41 -24.76
C ILE A 80 19.13 -6.18 -26.09
N ALA A 81 20.15 -7.01 -26.36
CA ALA A 81 20.23 -7.77 -27.61
C ALA A 81 19.12 -8.84 -27.75
N LYS A 82 18.59 -9.34 -26.63
CA LYS A 82 17.59 -10.42 -26.57
C LYS A 82 16.22 -9.97 -26.11
N GLY A 83 15.98 -8.67 -25.97
CA GLY A 83 14.82 -8.18 -25.25
C GLY A 83 14.22 -6.92 -25.84
N VAL A 84 13.68 -6.11 -24.93
CA VAL A 84 13.11 -4.79 -25.19
C VAL A 84 13.72 -3.81 -24.20
N ILE A 85 13.92 -2.59 -24.67
CA ILE A 85 14.27 -1.43 -23.84
C ILE A 85 13.11 -0.45 -23.83
N GLY A 86 13.05 0.42 -22.82
CA GLY A 86 12.17 1.58 -22.87
C GLY A 86 12.74 2.66 -23.79
N GLU A 87 11.88 3.41 -24.49
CA GLU A 87 12.32 4.60 -25.24
C GLU A 87 12.72 5.70 -24.24
N ASN A 88 14.02 5.91 -24.05
CA ASN A 88 14.58 6.65 -22.91
C ASN A 88 14.10 6.09 -21.56
N GLY A 89 14.17 4.77 -21.40
CA GLY A 89 13.83 4.10 -20.14
C GLY A 89 12.34 4.17 -19.80
N LEU A 90 12.02 4.45 -18.53
CA LEU A 90 10.66 4.58 -18.03
C LEU A 90 10.46 5.84 -17.18
N VAL A 91 9.20 6.28 -17.10
CA VAL A 91 8.78 7.43 -16.30
C VAL A 91 8.36 6.98 -14.91
N GLN A 92 8.88 7.64 -13.89
CA GLN A 92 8.65 7.31 -12.48
C GLN A 92 7.48 8.08 -11.88
N ALA A 93 7.06 7.66 -10.68
CA ALA A 93 6.10 8.43 -9.90
C ALA A 93 6.75 9.72 -9.35
N PHE A 94 5.94 10.75 -9.11
CA PHE A 94 6.42 12.01 -8.55
C PHE A 94 6.39 12.01 -7.00
N PRO A 95 7.40 12.58 -6.32
CA PRO A 95 8.74 12.88 -6.85
C PRO A 95 9.53 11.57 -7.11
N PRO A 96 10.34 11.52 -8.18
CA PRO A 96 11.18 10.36 -8.50
C PRO A 96 12.37 10.32 -7.54
N ASN A 97 12.17 9.67 -6.39
CA ASN A 97 13.18 9.43 -5.36
C ASN A 97 13.00 8.03 -4.76
N THR A 98 14.01 7.59 -4.00
CA THR A 98 14.10 6.24 -3.41
C THR A 98 12.79 5.77 -2.76
N GLY A 99 12.27 6.53 -1.81
CA GLY A 99 11.10 6.16 -1.03
C GLY A 99 9.83 5.98 -1.87
N VAL A 100 9.69 6.76 -2.94
CA VAL A 100 8.53 6.70 -3.86
C VAL A 100 8.74 5.62 -4.92
N GLY A 101 9.92 5.58 -5.54
CA GLY A 101 10.25 4.70 -6.67
C GLY A 101 10.17 3.23 -6.29
N TRP A 102 10.82 2.81 -5.20
CA TRP A 102 10.85 1.41 -4.76
C TRP A 102 9.47 0.83 -4.47
N TYR A 103 8.59 1.58 -3.78
CA TYR A 103 7.22 1.13 -3.54
C TYR A 103 6.35 1.21 -4.79
N THR A 104 6.56 2.19 -5.68
CA THR A 104 5.86 2.24 -6.97
C THR A 104 6.17 1.00 -7.80
N LEU A 105 7.44 0.60 -7.88
CA LEU A 105 7.88 -0.60 -8.59
C LEU A 105 7.29 -1.89 -8.00
N ALA A 106 7.24 -2.01 -6.67
CA ALA A 106 6.80 -3.22 -5.98
C ALA A 106 5.27 -3.42 -6.03
N THR A 107 4.50 -2.33 -6.01
CA THR A 107 3.04 -2.36 -5.89
C THR A 107 2.33 -2.12 -7.21
N GLY A 108 2.99 -1.46 -8.18
CA GLY A 108 2.32 -0.93 -9.36
C GLY A 108 1.36 0.22 -9.05
N ALA A 109 1.46 0.84 -7.87
CA ALA A 109 0.60 1.93 -7.41
C ALA A 109 1.41 3.23 -7.20
N TYR A 110 0.78 4.37 -7.43
CA TYR A 110 1.38 5.69 -7.17
C TYR A 110 1.39 6.03 -5.67
N PRO A 111 2.18 7.03 -5.21
CA PRO A 111 2.25 7.47 -3.82
C PRO A 111 0.90 7.74 -3.14
N GLY A 112 -0.10 8.21 -3.89
CA GLY A 112 -1.46 8.45 -3.37
C GLY A 112 -2.14 7.19 -2.83
N GLU A 113 -1.72 6.00 -3.25
CA GLU A 113 -2.23 4.70 -2.76
C GLU A 113 -1.14 3.85 -2.10
N ALA A 114 0.10 3.87 -2.60
CA ALA A 114 1.22 3.14 -2.00
C ALA A 114 1.60 3.68 -0.61
N GLY A 115 1.35 4.97 -0.36
CA GLY A 115 1.46 5.60 0.95
C GLY A 115 2.78 6.31 1.24
N SER A 116 3.85 6.05 0.47
CA SER A 116 5.11 6.80 0.57
C SER A 116 5.09 7.97 -0.42
N THR A 117 5.09 9.20 0.10
CA THR A 117 5.02 10.42 -0.70
C THR A 117 6.37 11.12 -0.89
N ASN A 118 7.40 10.70 -0.14
CA ASN A 118 8.76 11.24 -0.19
C ASN A 118 9.73 10.32 0.59
N ASN A 119 11.04 10.51 0.49
CA ASN A 119 12.03 9.83 1.35
C ASN A 119 11.77 10.08 2.84
N THR A 120 11.41 11.32 3.19
CA THR A 120 10.93 11.71 4.51
C THR A 120 9.75 12.66 4.37
N PHE A 121 8.68 12.40 5.11
CA PHE A 121 7.45 13.20 5.07
C PHE A 121 6.81 13.32 6.45
N PHE A 122 5.79 14.17 6.55
CA PHE A 122 4.95 14.31 7.73
C PHE A 122 3.56 13.74 7.47
N ARG A 123 2.99 13.09 8.49
CA ARG A 123 1.61 12.58 8.45
C ARG A 123 0.71 13.55 9.21
N THR A 124 -0.19 14.20 8.50
CA THR A 124 -1.20 15.08 9.10
C THR A 124 -2.09 14.25 10.04
N GLY A 125 -2.24 14.71 11.28
CA GLY A 125 -2.87 13.96 12.38
C GLY A 125 -1.86 13.49 13.45
N ASP A 126 -0.57 13.45 13.13
CA ASP A 126 0.52 13.16 14.06
C ASP A 126 1.02 14.44 14.78
N SER A 127 1.87 14.29 15.80
CA SER A 127 2.58 15.40 16.44
C SER A 127 3.43 16.16 15.42
N PHE A 128 3.30 17.49 15.36
CA PHE A 128 3.99 18.30 14.33
C PHE A 128 5.53 18.17 14.34
N ASN A 129 6.14 17.76 15.46
CA ASN A 129 7.58 17.51 15.53
C ASN A 129 8.01 16.15 14.91
N ASN A 130 7.06 15.23 14.73
CA ASN A 130 7.33 13.91 14.20
C ASN A 130 7.64 13.97 12.70
N ARG A 131 8.42 13.00 12.25
CA ARG A 131 8.71 12.75 10.83
C ARG A 131 8.58 11.25 10.57
N THR A 132 8.29 10.90 9.34
CA THR A 132 8.13 9.52 8.89
C THR A 132 9.10 9.28 7.74
N ALA A 133 9.93 8.24 7.84
CA ALA A 133 10.79 7.80 6.74
C ALA A 133 10.03 6.80 5.86
N ALA A 134 10.28 6.79 4.55
CA ALA A 134 9.56 5.97 3.57
C ALA A 134 9.46 4.49 3.95
N PHE A 135 10.52 3.89 4.46
CA PHE A 135 10.57 2.47 4.83
C PHE A 135 10.28 2.20 6.31
N SER A 136 9.55 3.10 6.98
CA SER A 136 9.06 2.85 8.34
C SER A 136 7.89 1.86 8.31
N ALA A 137 7.72 1.06 9.36
CA ALA A 137 6.58 0.15 9.48
C ALA A 137 5.24 0.91 9.37
N GLY A 138 4.29 0.37 8.58
CA GLY A 138 2.98 0.96 8.35
C GLY A 138 2.93 2.10 7.32
N VAL A 139 4.05 2.42 6.65
CA VAL A 139 4.05 3.39 5.54
C VAL A 139 3.49 2.76 4.27
N LEU A 140 3.94 1.57 3.89
CA LEU A 140 3.36 0.87 2.74
C LEU A 140 1.90 0.50 3.02
N GLN A 141 1.00 1.05 2.21
CA GLN A 141 -0.46 0.87 2.32
C GLN A 141 -1.07 0.08 1.15
N ALA A 142 -0.23 -0.33 0.20
CA ALA A 142 -0.61 -1.11 -0.97
C ALA A 142 0.04 -2.49 -0.94
N ASP A 143 -0.71 -3.47 -1.42
CA ASP A 143 -0.23 -4.82 -1.66
C ASP A 143 0.92 -4.83 -2.69
N THR A 144 1.85 -5.77 -2.55
CA THR A 144 3.04 -5.92 -3.42
C THR A 144 2.97 -7.15 -4.31
N ILE A 145 3.78 -7.18 -5.36
CA ILE A 145 3.94 -8.37 -6.20
C ILE A 145 4.55 -9.55 -5.43
N ALA A 146 5.38 -9.31 -4.40
CA ALA A 146 5.89 -10.37 -3.53
C ALA A 146 4.73 -11.06 -2.80
N GLU A 147 3.88 -10.27 -2.14
CA GLU A 147 2.71 -10.77 -1.42
C GLU A 147 1.72 -11.46 -2.36
N SER A 148 1.46 -10.88 -3.54
CA SER A 148 0.53 -11.47 -4.51
C SER A 148 1.06 -12.79 -5.10
N ALA A 149 2.37 -12.89 -5.33
CA ALA A 149 3.02 -14.11 -5.81
C ALA A 149 2.96 -15.22 -4.76
N GLU A 150 3.24 -14.93 -3.48
CA GLU A 150 3.13 -15.93 -2.41
C GLU A 150 1.70 -16.39 -2.17
N ARG A 151 0.72 -15.47 -2.24
CA ARG A 151 -0.70 -15.86 -2.19
C ARG A 151 -1.09 -16.80 -3.34
N ALA A 152 -0.42 -16.70 -4.48
CA ALA A 152 -0.57 -17.63 -5.61
C ALA A 152 0.30 -18.90 -5.51
N GLY A 153 0.97 -19.11 -4.38
CA GLY A 153 1.81 -20.28 -4.13
C GLY A 153 3.20 -20.24 -4.75
N LYS A 154 3.65 -19.08 -5.25
CA LYS A 154 5.03 -18.90 -5.73
C LYS A 154 5.97 -18.68 -4.56
N LYS A 155 7.22 -19.13 -4.72
CA LYS A 155 8.31 -18.87 -3.77
C LYS A 155 9.02 -17.59 -4.12
N VAL A 156 9.11 -16.68 -3.16
CA VAL A 156 9.71 -15.35 -3.34
C VAL A 156 11.02 -15.25 -2.57
N VAL A 157 12.02 -14.58 -3.16
CA VAL A 157 13.19 -14.07 -2.45
C VAL A 157 13.25 -12.57 -2.67
N SER A 158 13.41 -11.81 -1.60
CA SER A 158 13.63 -10.37 -1.65
C SER A 158 15.02 -10.05 -1.11
N MET A 159 15.94 -9.62 -1.97
CA MET A 159 17.33 -9.33 -1.63
C MET A 159 17.63 -7.86 -1.87
N GLU A 160 17.83 -7.09 -0.81
CA GLU A 160 18.10 -5.64 -0.87
C GLU A 160 17.07 -4.85 -1.70
N TRP A 161 15.85 -5.36 -1.78
CA TRP A 161 14.73 -4.60 -2.30
C TRP A 161 14.28 -3.63 -1.20
N SER A 162 14.54 -2.34 -1.36
CA SER A 162 14.33 -1.36 -0.28
C SER A 162 12.88 -1.37 0.21
N GLY A 163 12.70 -1.63 1.50
CA GLY A 163 11.38 -1.75 2.14
C GLY A 163 10.70 -3.11 1.94
N GLY A 164 11.38 -4.11 1.37
CA GLY A 164 10.88 -5.48 1.16
C GLY A 164 10.58 -6.24 2.46
N SER A 165 11.14 -5.81 3.61
CA SER A 165 10.80 -6.31 4.95
C SER A 165 9.62 -5.59 5.61
N ARG A 166 9.03 -4.61 4.91
CA ARG A 166 8.00 -3.68 5.43
C ARG A 166 6.69 -3.79 4.65
N THR A 167 6.41 -4.96 4.10
CA THR A 167 5.15 -5.30 3.42
C THR A 167 3.96 -5.31 4.36
N MET A 168 2.73 -5.25 3.82
CA MET A 168 1.51 -5.27 4.63
C MET A 168 1.34 -6.63 5.33
N THR A 169 1.67 -7.70 4.61
CA THR A 169 1.79 -9.08 5.05
C THR A 169 3.24 -9.51 4.90
N PRO A 170 3.92 -9.96 5.98
CA PRO A 170 5.31 -10.39 5.88
C PRO A 170 5.49 -11.50 4.83
N VAL A 171 6.47 -11.32 3.94
CA VAL A 171 6.87 -12.33 2.96
C VAL A 171 7.36 -13.58 3.69
N GLN A 172 6.93 -14.75 3.22
CA GLN A 172 7.23 -16.06 3.81
C GLN A 172 8.62 -16.56 3.41
N GLY A 173 9.05 -16.28 2.18
CA GLY A 173 10.38 -16.59 1.70
C GLY A 173 11.50 -15.75 2.36
N PRO A 174 12.76 -16.02 2.00
CA PRO A 174 13.91 -15.24 2.45
C PRO A 174 13.79 -13.77 2.06
N VAL A 175 13.93 -12.88 3.04
CA VAL A 175 14.04 -11.43 2.86
C VAL A 175 15.34 -10.98 3.51
N VAL A 176 16.12 -10.19 2.80
CA VAL A 176 17.23 -9.38 3.33
C VAL A 176 16.96 -7.95 2.83
N ASP A 177 16.85 -7.00 3.74
CA ASP A 177 16.43 -5.63 3.41
C ASP A 177 17.09 -4.64 4.35
N TYR A 178 18.08 -3.89 3.86
CA TYR A 178 18.70 -2.81 4.61
C TYR A 178 19.45 -3.29 5.87
N ARG A 179 19.95 -2.34 6.65
CA ARG A 179 20.68 -2.59 7.89
C ARG A 179 20.32 -1.61 9.00
N ASN A 180 20.32 -2.09 10.23
CA ASN A 180 20.23 -1.25 11.41
C ASN A 180 21.63 -0.86 11.87
N PHE A 181 21.83 0.40 12.25
CA PHE A 181 23.09 0.92 12.77
C PHE A 181 23.05 1.02 14.30
N TYR A 182 24.15 0.62 14.94
CA TYR A 182 24.30 0.52 16.40
C TYR A 182 25.43 1.38 16.96
N SER A 183 26.22 2.00 16.08
CA SER A 183 27.24 2.96 16.44
C SER A 183 27.33 4.09 15.43
N ASN A 184 28.04 5.15 15.82
CA ASN A 184 28.52 6.13 14.87
C ASN A 184 29.64 5.55 13.99
N ARG A 185 30.10 6.34 13.03
CA ARG A 185 31.24 6.09 12.13
C ARG A 185 32.23 7.23 12.28
N GLY A 186 33.49 7.02 11.93
CA GLY A 186 34.47 8.08 12.14
C GLY A 186 35.89 7.76 11.76
N LEU A 187 36.74 8.76 12.05
CA LEU A 187 38.18 8.69 11.90
C LEU A 187 38.83 8.90 13.26
N TRP A 188 39.78 8.03 13.56
CA TRP A 188 40.72 8.21 14.65
C TRP A 188 42.10 8.52 14.05
N THR A 189 42.79 9.56 14.52
CA THR A 189 44.05 10.04 13.90
C THR A 189 45.05 10.66 14.89
N ASN A 190 46.35 10.48 14.61
CA ASN A 190 47.44 11.10 15.38
C ASN A 190 47.89 12.49 14.88
N TYR A 191 47.21 13.04 13.87
CA TYR A 191 47.48 14.36 13.30
C TYR A 191 46.18 15.15 13.14
N ASP A 192 46.30 16.46 13.04
CA ASP A 192 45.13 17.32 12.86
C ASP A 192 44.65 17.29 11.42
N VAL A 193 43.39 16.88 11.21
CA VAL A 193 42.71 16.97 9.91
C VAL A 193 42.13 18.38 9.75
N LEU A 194 42.44 19.03 8.62
CA LEU A 194 42.01 20.38 8.34
C LEU A 194 40.47 20.50 8.41
N GLY A 195 39.97 21.49 9.14
CA GLY A 195 38.53 21.73 9.28
C GLY A 195 37.84 20.92 10.38
N GLN A 196 38.55 20.04 11.09
CA GLN A 196 38.00 19.25 12.20
C GLN A 196 38.19 19.92 13.57
N PRO A 197 37.28 19.69 14.54
CA PRO A 197 36.10 18.79 14.51
C PRO A 197 34.83 19.40 13.90
N ALA A 198 34.90 20.62 13.37
CA ALA A 198 33.71 21.34 12.89
C ALA A 198 32.98 20.58 11.76
N GLY A 199 33.73 20.02 10.79
CA GLY A 199 33.18 19.17 9.74
C GLY A 199 32.48 17.93 10.29
N ALA A 200 33.16 17.16 11.15
CA ALA A 200 32.60 15.97 11.78
C ALA A 200 31.29 16.26 12.54
N ASN A 201 31.27 17.34 13.32
CA ASN A 201 30.08 17.76 14.07
C ASN A 201 28.91 18.15 13.16
N ALA A 202 29.18 18.79 12.01
CA ALA A 202 28.14 19.20 11.06
C ALA A 202 27.42 18.01 10.42
N PHE A 203 28.15 16.91 10.19
CA PHE A 203 27.63 15.68 9.58
C PHE A 203 27.26 14.59 10.60
N GLY A 204 27.48 14.85 11.89
CA GLY A 204 27.17 13.91 12.97
C GLY A 204 28.04 12.65 12.98
N VAL A 205 29.26 12.74 12.45
CA VAL A 205 30.27 11.66 12.44
C VAL A 205 31.34 11.91 13.50
N GLN A 206 32.19 10.93 13.78
CA GLN A 206 33.22 11.02 14.83
C GLN A 206 34.60 11.40 14.29
N TYR A 207 35.26 12.29 15.02
CA TYR A 207 36.66 12.65 14.85
C TYR A 207 37.39 12.51 16.19
N GLN A 208 38.36 11.60 16.26
CA GLN A 208 39.11 11.28 17.48
C GLN A 208 40.61 11.58 17.29
N ARG A 209 41.10 12.68 17.88
CA ARG A 209 42.51 13.10 17.84
C ARG A 209 43.25 12.75 19.13
N PHE A 210 44.41 12.10 19.04
CA PHE A 210 45.23 11.65 20.19
C PHE A 210 46.71 11.54 19.79
N ASP A 211 47.64 11.44 20.75
CA ASP A 211 49.07 11.19 20.46
C ASP A 211 49.45 9.72 20.69
N LEU A 212 50.33 9.18 19.84
CA LEU A 212 50.82 7.80 19.95
C LEU A 212 51.79 7.65 21.13
N ALA A 213 51.56 6.63 21.96
CA ALA A 213 52.46 6.26 23.05
C ALA A 213 53.33 5.06 22.68
N ASP A 214 54.47 4.88 23.36
CA ASP A 214 55.23 3.62 23.26
C ASP A 214 54.38 2.45 23.78
N ALA A 215 54.42 1.33 23.08
CA ALA A 215 53.67 0.14 23.44
C ALA A 215 54.17 -0.45 24.76
N SER A 216 53.24 -0.72 25.68
CA SER A 216 53.56 -1.27 27.01
C SER A 216 52.48 -2.23 27.48
N GLY A 217 52.88 -3.38 28.03
CA GLY A 217 51.97 -4.37 28.60
C GLY A 217 51.27 -5.29 27.59
N TRP A 218 51.71 -5.29 26.33
CA TRP A 218 51.20 -6.19 25.29
C TRP A 218 51.78 -7.60 25.44
N MET A 219 50.94 -8.61 25.19
CA MET A 219 51.30 -10.04 25.20
C MET A 219 50.91 -10.68 23.87
N ASN A 220 51.60 -11.74 23.46
CA ASN A 220 51.28 -12.51 22.24
C ASN A 220 51.17 -11.67 20.95
N VAL A 221 51.94 -10.58 20.87
CA VAL A 221 51.99 -9.70 19.69
C VAL A 221 53.14 -10.07 18.74
N PRO A 222 53.06 -9.72 17.45
CA PRO A 222 54.17 -9.84 16.51
C PRO A 222 55.44 -9.14 17.00
N ALA A 223 56.59 -9.69 16.62
CA ALA A 223 57.88 -9.03 16.87
C ALA A 223 57.94 -7.70 16.11
N THR A 224 58.56 -6.70 16.74
CA THR A 224 58.78 -5.38 16.16
C THR A 224 60.28 -5.09 16.08
N TYR A 225 60.73 -4.46 15.00
CA TYR A 225 62.13 -4.04 14.82
C TYR A 225 62.35 -2.52 14.99
N SER A 226 61.25 -1.77 15.13
CA SER A 226 61.18 -0.40 15.64
C SER A 226 60.48 -0.35 17.02
N THR A 227 60.56 0.77 17.75
CA THR A 227 59.86 0.94 19.05
C THR A 227 58.35 0.98 18.83
N ALA A 228 57.67 -0.16 18.98
CA ALA A 228 56.23 -0.27 18.74
C ALA A 228 55.41 0.82 19.47
N LYS A 229 54.33 1.26 18.82
CA LYS A 229 53.42 2.29 19.32
C LYS A 229 52.06 1.70 19.68
N GLN A 230 51.30 2.43 20.50
CA GLN A 230 49.96 2.03 20.91
C GLN A 230 49.01 3.23 21.06
N GLY A 231 47.74 2.90 21.21
CA GLY A 231 46.68 3.78 21.69
C GLY A 231 45.35 3.04 21.75
N THR A 232 44.26 3.81 21.89
CA THR A 232 42.91 3.28 22.05
C THR A 232 41.93 4.14 21.25
N PHE A 233 40.90 3.53 20.68
CA PHE A 233 39.77 4.20 20.02
C PHE A 233 38.44 3.55 20.40
N ASP A 234 37.34 4.29 20.22
CA ASP A 234 35.98 3.86 20.49
C ASP A 234 35.16 3.93 19.18
N VAL A 235 34.27 2.98 18.91
CA VAL A 235 33.42 3.01 17.69
C VAL A 235 32.14 3.83 17.87
N GLY A 236 31.90 4.38 19.05
CA GLY A 236 30.81 5.29 19.36
C GLY A 236 29.47 4.59 19.49
N SER A 237 29.35 3.63 20.41
CA SER A 237 28.09 2.89 20.60
C SER A 237 26.92 3.81 20.94
N TYR A 238 25.76 3.58 20.29
CA TYR A 238 24.52 4.20 20.72
C TYR A 238 24.10 3.69 22.11
N THR A 239 23.33 4.49 22.84
CA THR A 239 22.86 4.11 24.18
C THR A 239 21.38 3.77 24.20
N SER A 240 21.00 2.65 24.82
CA SER A 240 19.63 2.28 25.12
C SER A 240 19.44 2.22 26.63
N GLY A 241 18.52 3.03 27.18
CA GLY A 241 18.32 3.11 28.64
C GLY A 241 19.56 3.59 29.41
N GLY A 242 20.47 4.31 28.75
CA GLY A 242 21.73 4.80 29.32
C GLY A 242 22.90 3.82 29.26
N SER A 243 22.73 2.63 28.67
CA SER A 243 23.82 1.65 28.47
C SER A 243 24.18 1.49 26.99
N PRO A 244 25.47 1.28 26.65
CA PRO A 244 25.89 0.96 25.29
C PRO A 244 25.14 -0.24 24.72
N VAL A 245 24.78 -0.18 23.44
CA VAL A 245 24.11 -1.30 22.74
C VAL A 245 25.11 -2.32 22.18
N ILE A 246 26.40 -2.01 22.15
CA ILE A 246 27.49 -2.90 21.72
C ILE A 246 28.24 -3.41 22.94
N THR A 247 28.59 -4.70 22.93
CA THR A 247 29.49 -5.25 23.95
C THR A 247 30.92 -4.91 23.57
N ASN A 248 31.60 -4.13 24.42
CA ASN A 248 33.02 -3.76 24.26
C ASN A 248 33.30 -2.97 22.97
N ASP A 249 32.82 -1.72 22.95
CA ASP A 249 32.97 -0.72 21.88
C ASP A 249 34.35 -0.03 21.84
N GLN A 250 35.28 -0.46 22.70
CA GLN A 250 36.63 0.09 22.82
C GLN A 250 37.70 -0.90 22.36
N TYR A 251 38.69 -0.37 21.64
CA TYR A 251 39.75 -1.16 21.01
C TYR A 251 41.11 -0.55 21.32
N ASP A 252 42.06 -1.40 21.70
CA ASP A 252 43.48 -1.05 21.75
C ASP A 252 44.14 -1.45 20.44
N PHE A 253 45.16 -0.71 20.01
CA PHE A 253 45.96 -1.11 18.86
C PHE A 253 47.47 -1.02 19.13
N TYR A 254 48.22 -1.84 18.41
CA TYR A 254 49.66 -2.02 18.49
C TYR A 254 50.27 -1.86 17.09
N VAL A 255 51.01 -0.78 16.89
CA VAL A 255 51.67 -0.45 15.63
C VAL A 255 53.11 -0.95 15.68
N TYR A 256 53.52 -1.75 14.69
CA TYR A 256 54.82 -2.37 14.66
C TYR A 256 55.47 -2.33 13.28
N ASP A 257 56.78 -2.55 13.29
CA ASP A 257 57.63 -2.70 12.12
C ASP A 257 58.01 -4.19 12.01
N SER A 258 57.51 -4.84 10.96
CA SER A 258 57.69 -6.27 10.73
C SER A 258 59.06 -6.65 10.16
N THR A 259 59.88 -5.67 9.78
CA THR A 259 61.12 -5.89 9.02
C THR A 259 62.39 -5.55 9.81
N ASN A 260 63.31 -6.50 9.87
CA ASN A 260 64.60 -6.27 10.55
C ASN A 260 65.64 -5.65 9.61
N ASP A 261 65.44 -4.40 9.19
CA ASP A 261 66.32 -3.71 8.23
C ASP A 261 67.06 -2.48 8.81
N ALA A 262 66.88 -2.22 10.11
CA ALA A 262 67.43 -1.08 10.85
C ALA A 262 66.94 0.31 10.39
N THR A 263 65.84 0.35 9.64
CA THR A 263 65.09 1.56 9.30
C THR A 263 63.89 1.68 10.25
N ILE A 264 63.42 2.91 10.52
CA ILE A 264 62.11 3.10 11.16
C ILE A 264 61.08 3.11 10.04
N ASN A 265 60.31 2.03 9.93
CA ASN A 265 59.33 1.82 8.87
C ASN A 265 58.14 0.97 9.37
N TYR A 266 57.35 1.53 10.28
CA TYR A 266 56.11 0.87 10.73
C TYR A 266 55.23 0.52 9.54
N ASP A 267 54.82 -0.74 9.48
CA ASP A 267 54.17 -1.32 8.31
C ASP A 267 52.93 -2.16 8.68
N HIS A 268 52.63 -2.32 9.97
CA HIS A 268 51.41 -2.97 10.44
C HIS A 268 50.78 -2.30 11.68
N VAL A 269 49.45 -2.43 11.79
CA VAL A 269 48.68 -2.18 13.02
C VAL A 269 47.83 -3.40 13.39
N LEU A 270 48.05 -3.91 14.61
CA LEU A 270 47.27 -4.96 15.23
C LEU A 270 46.18 -4.32 16.12
N ILE A 271 44.91 -4.68 15.94
CA ILE A 271 43.78 -4.16 16.72
C ILE A 271 43.20 -5.28 17.59
N VAL A 272 43.07 -5.05 18.90
CA VAL A 272 42.47 -5.98 19.86
C VAL A 272 41.32 -5.31 20.62
N PRO A 273 40.26 -6.04 21.01
CA PRO A 273 39.25 -5.49 21.90
C PRO A 273 39.88 -5.09 23.25
N ASN A 274 39.57 -3.91 23.79
CA ASN A 274 40.21 -3.40 25.02
C ASN A 274 40.00 -4.33 26.23
N ALA A 275 38.82 -4.95 26.33
CA ALA A 275 38.52 -5.95 27.35
C ALA A 275 39.45 -7.19 27.33
N SER A 276 40.19 -7.43 26.25
CA SER A 276 41.19 -8.49 26.16
C SER A 276 42.53 -8.15 26.81
N LEU A 277 42.65 -6.98 27.45
CA LEU A 277 43.84 -6.58 28.23
C LEU A 277 45.15 -6.67 27.44
N LYS A 278 45.14 -6.20 26.17
CA LYS A 278 46.30 -6.16 25.26
C LYS A 278 46.91 -7.51 24.91
N ASP A 279 46.09 -8.57 24.90
CA ASP A 279 46.47 -9.90 24.39
C ASP A 279 46.30 -9.97 22.86
N GLY A 280 47.42 -9.94 22.13
CA GLY A 280 47.48 -10.02 20.67
C GLY A 280 46.90 -11.29 20.07
N SER A 281 46.74 -12.37 20.84
CA SER A 281 46.07 -13.59 20.36
C SER A 281 44.57 -13.41 20.12
N THR A 282 43.99 -12.31 20.62
CA THR A 282 42.57 -11.95 20.47
C THR A 282 42.34 -10.88 19.40
N ALA A 283 43.34 -10.62 18.56
CA ALA A 283 43.27 -9.57 17.54
C ALA A 283 42.09 -9.78 16.60
N VAL A 284 41.38 -8.68 16.35
CA VAL A 284 40.25 -8.61 15.40
C VAL A 284 40.68 -8.09 14.04
N ALA A 285 41.85 -7.44 13.95
CA ALA A 285 42.47 -7.02 12.70
C ALA A 285 44.00 -6.95 12.85
N ASN A 286 44.72 -7.23 11.77
CA ASN A 286 46.15 -6.95 11.64
C ASN A 286 46.38 -6.41 10.23
N LEU A 287 46.55 -5.09 10.11
CA LEU A 287 46.41 -4.36 8.84
C LEU A 287 47.72 -3.72 8.42
N MET A 288 48.05 -3.82 7.13
CA MET A 288 49.01 -2.93 6.46
C MET A 288 48.35 -1.60 6.05
N ALA A 289 49.15 -0.67 5.52
CA ALA A 289 48.64 0.58 4.95
C ALA A 289 47.53 0.31 3.92
N ASP A 290 46.42 1.04 4.06
CA ASP A 290 45.22 0.99 3.22
C ASP A 290 44.48 -0.37 3.20
N GLU A 291 44.84 -1.29 4.09
CA GLU A 291 44.15 -2.57 4.25
C GLU A 291 42.87 -2.41 5.10
N TRP A 292 41.86 -3.21 4.76
CA TRP A 292 40.58 -3.28 5.46
C TRP A 292 40.42 -4.61 6.22
N ALA A 293 39.74 -4.58 7.36
CA ALA A 293 39.25 -5.78 8.04
C ALA A 293 37.76 -5.66 8.41
N ASP A 294 37.04 -6.76 8.29
CA ASP A 294 35.68 -6.93 8.83
C ASP A 294 35.77 -7.41 10.28
N VAL A 295 35.28 -6.59 11.21
CA VAL A 295 35.28 -6.87 12.64
C VAL A 295 33.87 -7.24 13.08
N LYS A 296 33.73 -8.46 13.62
CA LYS A 296 32.47 -8.95 14.20
C LYS A 296 32.36 -8.58 15.68
N VAL A 297 31.16 -8.17 16.07
CA VAL A 297 30.83 -7.79 17.45
C VAL A 297 29.55 -8.46 17.92
N VAL A 298 29.37 -8.51 19.24
CA VAL A 298 28.13 -9.01 19.87
C VAL A 298 27.41 -7.84 20.52
N LEU A 299 26.12 -7.71 20.22
CA LEU A 299 25.26 -6.66 20.75
C LEU A 299 24.81 -6.98 22.18
N ALA A 300 24.76 -5.95 23.02
CA ALA A 300 24.09 -5.97 24.31
C ALA A 300 22.58 -5.75 24.16
N ASN A 301 22.15 -5.05 23.10
CA ASN A 301 20.75 -4.91 22.73
C ASN A 301 20.57 -4.85 21.19
N PRO A 302 19.87 -5.83 20.58
CA PRO A 302 19.35 -7.06 21.17
C PRO A 302 20.48 -7.97 21.67
N ALA A 303 20.35 -8.45 22.92
CA ALA A 303 21.43 -9.18 23.60
C ALA A 303 21.84 -10.46 22.87
N GLY A 304 23.16 -10.64 22.69
CA GLY A 304 23.75 -11.85 22.11
C GLY A 304 23.66 -11.93 20.59
N LYS A 305 23.16 -10.89 19.90
CA LYS A 305 23.08 -10.85 18.44
C LYS A 305 24.38 -10.38 17.81
N SER A 306 24.74 -10.96 16.69
CA SER A 306 25.93 -10.65 15.89
C SER A 306 25.72 -9.38 15.07
N ALA A 307 26.71 -8.50 15.07
CA ALA A 307 26.80 -7.36 14.15
C ALA A 307 28.24 -7.25 13.67
N GLY A 308 28.54 -6.27 12.83
CA GLY A 308 29.92 -6.00 12.48
C GLY A 308 30.11 -4.66 11.80
N PHE A 309 31.37 -4.32 11.60
CA PHE A 309 31.82 -3.09 10.97
C PHE A 309 33.18 -3.32 10.34
N TYR A 310 33.53 -2.44 9.40
CA TYR A 310 34.85 -2.38 8.81
C TYR A 310 35.75 -1.36 9.48
N VAL A 311 37.03 -1.71 9.57
CA VAL A 311 38.15 -0.81 9.91
C VAL A 311 39.15 -0.74 8.76
N LYS A 312 39.74 0.43 8.53
CA LYS A 312 40.83 0.65 7.56
C LYS A 312 42.00 1.36 8.25
N ALA A 313 43.22 0.91 8.01
CA ALA A 313 44.42 1.66 8.40
C ALA A 313 44.74 2.69 7.31
N GLN A 314 44.30 3.93 7.51
CA GLN A 314 44.42 5.02 6.52
C GLN A 314 45.65 5.89 6.80
N MET A 315 46.25 6.44 5.74
CA MET A 315 47.36 7.42 5.82
C MET A 315 48.47 6.94 6.76
N PHE A 316 48.97 5.72 6.52
CA PHE A 316 49.96 5.06 7.37
C PHE A 316 51.38 5.32 6.85
N VAL A 317 51.95 6.46 7.24
CA VAL A 317 53.31 6.84 6.83
C VAL A 317 54.31 6.02 7.65
N PRO A 318 55.40 5.47 7.06
CA PRO A 318 56.32 4.57 7.76
C PRO A 318 56.99 5.14 9.02
N ASP A 319 57.02 6.46 9.20
CA ASP A 319 57.53 7.13 10.40
C ASP A 319 56.44 7.52 11.42
N LEU A 320 55.17 7.21 11.12
CA LEU A 320 53.97 7.58 11.86
C LEU A 320 53.76 9.08 12.02
N SER A 321 54.35 9.90 11.15
CA SER A 321 54.04 11.35 11.10
C SER A 321 52.56 11.61 10.78
N GLN A 322 51.94 10.72 10.00
CA GLN A 322 50.51 10.59 9.86
C GLN A 322 50.14 9.12 10.00
N PHE A 323 49.11 8.86 10.79
CA PHE A 323 48.50 7.56 10.99
C PHE A 323 47.04 7.76 11.40
N ALA A 324 46.13 7.08 10.71
CA ALA A 324 44.72 7.09 11.03
C ALA A 324 44.08 5.70 10.93
N ILE A 325 42.99 5.51 11.65
CA ILE A 325 42.12 4.34 11.56
C ILE A 325 40.72 4.87 11.25
N PHE A 326 40.21 4.53 10.07
CA PHE A 326 38.80 4.73 9.74
C PHE A 326 37.98 3.54 10.26
N PHE A 327 36.77 3.81 10.76
CA PHE A 327 35.80 2.79 11.10
C PHE A 327 34.40 3.17 10.60
N SER A 328 33.74 2.21 9.96
CA SER A 328 32.32 2.32 9.59
C SER A 328 31.42 2.09 10.81
N SER A 329 30.12 2.41 10.67
CA SER A 329 29.14 2.10 11.71
C SER A 329 29.00 0.59 11.92
N VAL A 330 28.88 0.17 13.17
CA VAL A 330 28.42 -1.17 13.52
C VAL A 330 27.01 -1.36 12.99
N ALA A 331 26.87 -2.29 12.06
CA ALA A 331 25.65 -2.54 11.33
C ALA A 331 25.22 -4.01 11.43
N ARG A 332 23.91 -4.22 11.32
CA ARG A 332 23.30 -5.55 11.20
C ARG A 332 22.25 -5.53 10.09
N SER A 333 22.40 -6.40 9.11
CA SER A 333 21.42 -6.60 8.03
C SER A 333 20.10 -7.06 8.62
N VAL A 334 18.99 -6.47 8.20
CA VAL A 334 17.65 -6.93 8.60
C VAL A 334 17.23 -8.05 7.66
N ALA A 335 16.88 -9.20 8.21
CA ALA A 335 16.53 -10.36 7.42
C ALA A 335 15.47 -11.24 8.09
N THR A 336 14.64 -11.89 7.30
CA THR A 336 13.59 -12.81 7.78
C THR A 336 13.46 -14.02 6.86
N CYS A 337 12.96 -15.12 7.42
CA CYS A 337 12.69 -16.35 6.67
C CYS A 337 11.48 -17.03 7.31
N ASN A 338 10.30 -16.40 7.18
CA ASN A 338 9.14 -16.67 8.03
C ASN A 338 8.49 -18.04 7.78
N GLY A 339 8.49 -18.51 6.53
CA GLY A 339 7.90 -19.77 6.08
C GLY A 339 8.80 -20.54 5.09
N CYS A 340 10.08 -20.23 5.05
CA CYS A 340 11.02 -20.76 4.07
C CYS A 340 11.62 -22.13 4.43
N GLY A 341 11.40 -22.62 5.66
CA GLY A 341 11.93 -23.89 6.17
C GLY A 341 13.35 -23.83 6.75
N TYR A 342 13.90 -22.63 6.97
CA TYR A 342 15.22 -22.46 7.59
C TYR A 342 15.21 -22.87 9.08
N ILE A 343 16.24 -23.59 9.52
CA ILE A 343 16.41 -24.01 10.92
C ILE A 343 17.59 -23.24 11.51
N GLY A 344 17.30 -22.27 12.36
CA GLY A 344 18.30 -21.40 12.96
C GLY A 344 17.74 -19.99 13.17
N ASP A 345 18.62 -19.05 13.46
CA ASP A 345 18.30 -17.63 13.48
C ASP A 345 18.81 -17.03 12.18
N PHE A 346 17.95 -17.00 11.16
CA PHE A 346 18.34 -16.60 9.80
C PHE A 346 19.07 -15.26 9.77
N GLU A 347 18.53 -14.25 10.45
CA GLU A 347 19.15 -12.93 10.50
C GLU A 347 20.50 -12.97 11.22
N ASP A 348 20.59 -13.65 12.37
CA ASP A 348 21.85 -13.73 13.10
C ASP A 348 22.92 -14.52 12.37
N ASP A 349 22.53 -15.62 11.74
CA ASP A 349 23.42 -16.48 10.98
C ASP A 349 24.02 -15.74 9.78
N LEU A 350 23.23 -14.94 9.05
CA LEU A 350 23.76 -14.09 7.98
C LEU A 350 24.80 -13.09 8.50
N ASN A 351 24.47 -12.38 9.58
CA ASN A 351 25.34 -11.35 10.16
C ASN A 351 26.60 -11.91 10.82
N ARG A 352 26.52 -13.16 11.31
CA ARG A 352 27.62 -13.87 11.96
C ARG A 352 28.58 -14.52 10.97
N TRP A 353 28.07 -15.14 9.91
CA TRP A 353 28.88 -15.96 9.01
C TRP A 353 29.51 -15.17 7.88
N PHE A 354 28.81 -14.19 7.32
CA PHE A 354 29.24 -13.54 6.09
C PHE A 354 29.75 -12.12 6.35
N PRO A 355 30.38 -11.47 5.35
CA PRO A 355 30.88 -10.11 5.51
C PRO A 355 29.80 -9.16 6.03
N SER A 356 30.21 -8.18 6.84
CA SER A 356 29.30 -7.16 7.33
C SER A 356 28.70 -6.36 6.16
N SER A 357 27.40 -6.10 6.19
CA SER A 357 26.77 -5.31 5.14
C SER A 357 27.16 -3.84 5.30
N THR A 358 27.97 -3.31 4.39
CA THR A 358 28.29 -1.87 4.28
C THR A 358 28.01 -1.34 2.86
N ALA A 359 28.00 -0.02 2.67
CA ALA A 359 27.92 0.66 1.38
C ALA A 359 28.60 2.02 1.51
N ALA A 360 28.60 2.80 0.43
CA ALA A 360 29.18 4.14 0.43
C ALA A 360 28.44 5.01 1.46
N ASP A 361 29.16 5.94 2.07
CA ASP A 361 28.62 6.81 3.10
C ASP A 361 29.07 8.24 2.84
N TYR A 362 28.17 9.04 2.27
CA TYR A 362 28.52 10.40 1.86
C TYR A 362 28.93 11.26 3.07
N ALA A 363 28.39 11.03 4.27
CA ALA A 363 28.58 11.95 5.39
C ALA A 363 30.02 11.93 5.92
N ILE A 364 30.67 10.76 5.92
CA ILE A 364 32.09 10.70 6.32
C ILE A 364 32.99 11.37 5.27
N PHE A 365 32.67 11.21 3.99
CA PHE A 365 33.43 11.82 2.90
C PHE A 365 33.25 13.35 2.86
N GLU A 366 32.01 13.85 2.92
CA GLU A 366 31.73 15.30 2.95
C GLU A 366 32.23 15.98 4.22
N SER A 367 32.32 15.26 5.34
CA SER A 367 32.95 15.80 6.53
C SER A 367 34.43 16.11 6.33
N GLY A 368 35.07 15.58 5.27
CA GLY A 368 36.50 15.71 4.99
C GLY A 368 37.39 14.78 5.82
N LEU A 369 36.80 13.73 6.40
CA LEU A 369 37.52 12.76 7.23
C LEU A 369 38.12 11.60 6.44
N VAL A 370 37.59 11.29 5.26
CA VAL A 370 38.13 10.27 4.36
C VAL A 370 38.35 10.83 2.97
N ASP A 371 39.26 10.22 2.22
CA ASP A 371 39.50 10.54 0.81
C ASP A 371 38.48 9.84 -0.11
N ALA A 372 38.51 10.21 -1.40
CA ALA A 372 37.62 9.62 -2.38
C ALA A 372 37.86 8.11 -2.54
N ASP A 373 39.11 7.66 -2.42
CA ASP A 373 39.48 6.24 -2.56
C ASP A 373 38.81 5.39 -1.48
N THR A 374 38.87 5.83 -0.23
CA THR A 374 38.21 5.15 0.90
C THR A 374 36.70 5.13 0.73
N TYR A 375 36.09 6.22 0.22
CA TYR A 375 34.66 6.27 -0.09
C TYR A 375 34.27 5.26 -1.20
N ILE A 376 35.04 5.20 -2.28
CA ILE A 376 34.81 4.28 -3.41
C ILE A 376 34.99 2.83 -2.99
N GLU A 377 36.08 2.52 -2.30
CA GLU A 377 36.37 1.18 -1.78
C GLU A 377 35.23 0.70 -0.88
N GLN A 378 34.80 1.51 0.10
CA GLN A 378 33.67 1.19 0.97
C GLN A 378 32.37 1.03 0.17
N GLY A 379 32.14 1.88 -0.83
CA GLY A 379 31.01 1.81 -1.76
C GLY A 379 30.86 0.45 -2.42
N LEU A 380 31.97 -0.05 -2.98
CA LEU A 380 32.05 -1.33 -3.66
C LEU A 380 32.12 -2.54 -2.71
N MET A 381 32.18 -2.33 -1.39
CA MET A 381 32.07 -3.42 -0.42
C MET A 381 30.63 -3.92 -0.25
N TRP A 382 29.63 -3.19 -0.77
CA TRP A 382 28.25 -3.65 -0.75
C TRP A 382 28.13 -5.08 -1.27
N LYS A 383 28.69 -5.39 -2.44
CA LYS A 383 28.61 -6.76 -2.99
C LYS A 383 29.17 -7.86 -2.08
N ASN A 384 30.10 -7.56 -1.17
CA ASN A 384 30.78 -8.59 -0.37
C ASN A 384 29.80 -9.40 0.49
N ALA A 385 28.92 -8.71 1.21
CA ALA A 385 27.88 -9.34 2.01
C ALA A 385 26.77 -9.91 1.12
N HIS A 386 26.27 -9.12 0.17
CA HIS A 386 25.07 -9.46 -0.60
C HIS A 386 25.29 -10.62 -1.56
N TRP A 387 26.47 -10.74 -2.18
CA TRP A 387 26.79 -11.89 -3.02
C TRP A 387 26.97 -13.14 -2.17
N ALA A 388 27.53 -13.05 -0.96
CA ALA A 388 27.59 -14.19 -0.04
C ALA A 388 26.19 -14.63 0.38
N TYR A 389 25.29 -13.69 0.70
CA TYR A 389 23.90 -13.97 1.02
C TYR A 389 23.15 -14.61 -0.16
N LEU A 390 23.30 -14.10 -1.38
CA LEU A 390 22.69 -14.67 -2.59
C LEU A 390 23.16 -16.11 -2.81
N ASN A 391 24.47 -16.35 -2.74
CA ASN A 391 25.04 -17.69 -2.86
C ASN A 391 24.53 -18.63 -1.76
N PHE A 392 24.39 -18.14 -0.53
CA PHE A 392 23.86 -18.93 0.57
C PHE A 392 22.38 -19.24 0.39
N ILE A 393 21.56 -18.27 0.00
CA ILE A 393 20.10 -18.42 -0.08
C ILE A 393 19.71 -19.26 -1.31
N LEU A 394 20.21 -18.91 -2.49
CA LEU A 394 19.80 -19.53 -3.75
C LEU A 394 20.73 -20.66 -4.19
N GLY A 395 22.01 -20.61 -3.80
CA GLY A 395 23.02 -21.61 -4.19
C GLY A 395 23.00 -22.87 -3.33
N THR A 396 23.56 -23.94 -3.87
CA THR A 396 23.72 -25.24 -3.19
C THR A 396 25.15 -25.51 -2.74
N ASP A 397 26.10 -24.73 -3.25
CA ASP A 397 27.52 -24.92 -2.96
C ASP A 397 27.87 -24.35 -1.56
N PRO A 398 28.89 -24.90 -0.89
CA PRO A 398 29.35 -24.33 0.38
C PRO A 398 29.85 -22.90 0.23
N VAL A 399 29.35 -21.99 1.07
CA VAL A 399 29.74 -20.57 1.10
C VAL A 399 30.72 -20.34 2.24
N GLN A 400 31.83 -19.66 1.96
CA GLN A 400 32.86 -19.38 2.97
C GLN A 400 32.36 -18.42 4.04
N THR A 401 32.80 -18.61 5.28
CA THR A 401 32.50 -17.71 6.40
C THR A 401 33.69 -16.84 6.76
N VAL A 402 33.43 -15.67 7.35
CA VAL A 402 34.48 -14.73 7.79
C VAL A 402 35.31 -15.28 8.96
N SER A 403 34.76 -16.22 9.73
CA SER A 403 35.47 -16.91 10.82
C SER A 403 36.38 -18.06 10.33
N GLY A 404 36.41 -18.32 9.03
CA GLY A 404 37.04 -19.49 8.43
C GLY A 404 36.12 -20.71 8.40
N GLY A 405 36.26 -21.50 7.34
CA GLY A 405 35.38 -22.64 7.02
C GLY A 405 34.25 -22.26 6.06
N SER A 406 33.27 -23.14 5.91
CA SER A 406 32.12 -22.93 5.01
C SER A 406 30.82 -23.45 5.60
N VAL A 407 29.72 -22.80 5.24
CA VAL A 407 28.35 -23.26 5.52
C VAL A 407 27.68 -23.78 4.24
N PRO A 408 26.88 -24.86 4.28
CA PRO A 408 26.15 -25.32 3.10
C PRO A 408 25.19 -24.26 2.59
N GLY A 409 25.10 -24.10 1.27
CA GLY A 409 24.04 -23.30 0.64
C GLY A 409 22.65 -23.90 0.88
N MET A 410 21.64 -23.05 1.04
CA MET A 410 20.25 -23.40 1.31
C MET A 410 19.52 -23.94 0.07
N GLY A 411 19.92 -23.51 -1.14
CA GLY A 411 19.31 -23.95 -2.39
C GLY A 411 17.82 -23.61 -2.52
N TYR A 412 17.40 -22.44 -2.00
CA TYR A 412 15.99 -22.05 -2.00
C TYR A 412 15.48 -21.84 -3.43
N PRO A 413 14.44 -22.58 -3.87
CA PRO A 413 14.02 -22.59 -5.26
C PRO A 413 13.02 -21.45 -5.53
N ALA A 414 13.52 -20.22 -5.61
CA ALA A 414 12.69 -19.06 -5.89
C ALA A 414 12.07 -19.12 -7.31
N ASP A 415 10.80 -18.70 -7.38
CA ASP A 415 10.05 -18.44 -8.62
C ASP A 415 10.11 -16.95 -8.97
N LEU A 416 10.15 -16.07 -7.96
CA LEU A 416 10.37 -14.63 -8.12
C LEU A 416 11.54 -14.20 -7.24
N LEU A 417 12.58 -13.63 -7.86
CA LEU A 417 13.67 -12.96 -7.17
C LEU A 417 13.53 -11.46 -7.36
N MET A 418 13.21 -10.74 -6.28
CA MET A 418 13.27 -9.28 -6.22
C MET A 418 14.65 -8.90 -5.68
N MET A 419 15.41 -8.09 -6.43
CA MET A 419 16.80 -7.80 -6.11
C MET A 419 17.13 -6.33 -6.34
N GLY A 420 17.71 -5.69 -5.33
CA GLY A 420 18.16 -4.31 -5.42
C GLY A 420 19.68 -4.15 -5.43
N ASN A 421 20.16 -3.01 -5.92
CA ASN A 421 21.55 -2.57 -5.80
C ASN A 421 21.60 -1.04 -5.61
N PRO A 422 22.05 -0.52 -4.46
CA PRO A 422 22.07 0.91 -4.16
C PRO A 422 23.33 1.65 -4.63
N ALA A 423 24.37 0.94 -5.09
CA ALA A 423 25.69 1.54 -5.32
C ALA A 423 25.67 2.65 -6.39
N THR A 424 24.78 2.52 -7.38
CA THR A 424 24.67 3.51 -8.48
C THR A 424 24.14 4.86 -8.01
N ASP A 425 23.28 4.90 -6.99
CA ASP A 425 22.74 6.15 -6.41
C ASP A 425 23.82 6.87 -5.58
N GLU A 426 24.45 6.16 -4.65
CA GLU A 426 25.50 6.70 -3.77
C GLU A 426 26.63 7.36 -4.58
N PHE A 427 27.13 6.66 -5.61
CA PHE A 427 28.18 7.20 -6.48
C PHE A 427 27.69 8.38 -7.32
N SER A 428 26.42 8.37 -7.73
CA SER A 428 25.86 9.47 -8.51
C SER A 428 25.74 10.74 -7.68
N HIS A 429 25.38 10.64 -6.40
CA HIS A 429 25.37 11.79 -5.50
C HIS A 429 26.73 12.50 -5.42
N MET A 430 27.84 11.76 -5.37
CA MET A 430 29.18 12.34 -5.20
C MET A 430 29.91 12.66 -6.51
N PHE A 431 29.75 11.87 -7.56
CA PHE A 431 30.59 11.99 -8.75
C PHE A 431 29.87 12.48 -10.00
N PHE A 432 28.53 12.46 -10.01
CA PHE A 432 27.82 12.66 -11.27
C PHE A 432 28.01 14.06 -11.87
N GLY A 433 27.86 15.12 -11.09
CA GLY A 433 28.16 16.48 -11.56
C GLY A 433 29.64 16.72 -11.86
N LEU A 434 30.56 15.92 -11.31
CA LEU A 434 31.99 16.04 -11.61
C LEU A 434 32.35 15.58 -13.05
N THR A 435 31.44 14.87 -13.72
CA THR A 435 31.59 14.50 -15.14
C THR A 435 31.51 15.69 -16.10
N GLN A 436 31.15 16.88 -15.61
CA GLN A 436 31.01 18.09 -16.42
C GLN A 436 31.67 19.29 -15.73
N SER A 437 32.47 20.07 -16.45
CA SER A 437 33.14 21.25 -15.84
C SER A 437 32.19 22.40 -15.47
N GLN A 438 30.97 22.40 -16.01
CA GLN A 438 29.92 23.39 -15.78
C GLN A 438 28.55 22.73 -15.97
N VAL A 439 27.54 23.22 -15.24
CA VAL A 439 26.12 22.91 -15.51
C VAL A 439 25.35 24.21 -15.57
N ASN A 440 24.54 24.39 -16.62
CA ASN A 440 23.86 25.66 -16.93
C ASN A 440 24.81 26.87 -16.93
N GLY A 441 26.07 26.68 -17.35
CA GLY A 441 27.11 27.71 -17.39
C GLY A 441 27.72 28.10 -16.02
N ILE A 442 27.39 27.38 -14.95
CA ILE A 442 27.86 27.65 -13.59
C ILE A 442 29.06 26.75 -13.27
N THR A 443 30.13 27.33 -12.71
CA THR A 443 31.25 26.58 -12.14
C THR A 443 31.24 26.64 -10.60
N ASN A 444 31.27 25.48 -9.95
CA ASN A 444 31.24 25.20 -8.54
C ASN A 444 32.69 25.12 -8.08
N PRO A 445 33.08 25.93 -7.09
CA PRO A 445 34.45 25.98 -6.58
C PRO A 445 34.94 24.65 -5.98
N TYR A 446 34.04 23.72 -5.66
CA TYR A 446 34.40 22.39 -5.16
C TYR A 446 34.80 21.40 -6.26
N TYR A 447 34.52 21.71 -7.54
CA TYR A 447 34.76 20.81 -8.68
C TYR A 447 36.21 20.29 -8.78
N ASN A 448 37.21 21.11 -8.46
CA ASN A 448 38.64 20.77 -8.55
C ASN A 448 39.30 20.56 -7.17
N ASN A 449 38.53 20.15 -6.15
CA ASN A 449 39.06 19.99 -4.79
C ASN A 449 39.17 18.53 -4.33
N TYR A 450 38.80 17.56 -5.17
CA TYR A 450 38.81 16.14 -4.82
C TYR A 450 39.94 15.39 -5.51
N TYR A 451 40.59 14.52 -4.75
CA TYR A 451 41.73 13.71 -5.20
C TYR A 451 41.44 12.22 -4.99
N SER A 452 41.96 11.39 -5.89
CA SER A 452 41.98 9.93 -5.82
C SER A 452 43.42 9.47 -6.10
N TYR A 453 44.01 8.70 -5.18
CA TYR A 453 45.39 8.24 -5.16
C TYR A 453 46.42 9.34 -5.46
N GLY A 454 46.18 10.55 -4.93
CA GLY A 454 47.05 11.71 -5.11
C GLY A 454 46.89 12.45 -6.45
N GLU A 455 45.99 12.00 -7.32
CA GLU A 455 45.65 12.65 -8.58
C GLU A 455 44.32 13.41 -8.49
N LEU A 456 44.22 14.54 -9.18
CA LEU A 456 42.97 15.33 -9.21
C LEU A 456 41.89 14.53 -9.95
N ILE A 457 40.69 14.45 -9.38
CA ILE A 457 39.55 13.79 -10.05
C ILE A 457 39.13 14.64 -11.26
N THR A 458 39.43 14.12 -12.45
CA THR A 458 38.99 14.69 -13.74
C THR A 458 37.60 14.17 -14.12
N PRO A 459 36.89 14.79 -15.08
CA PRO A 459 35.62 14.26 -15.57
C PRO A 459 35.70 12.79 -16.03
N ASP A 460 36.81 12.37 -16.64
CA ASP A 460 37.02 10.99 -17.09
C ASP A 460 37.18 10.02 -15.90
N ILE A 461 37.85 10.46 -14.83
CA ILE A 461 37.99 9.69 -13.58
C ILE A 461 36.62 9.55 -12.90
N ALA A 462 35.85 10.64 -12.81
CA ALA A 462 34.50 10.63 -12.26
C ALA A 462 33.55 9.69 -13.05
N ASP A 463 33.61 9.72 -14.39
CA ASP A 463 32.88 8.77 -15.26
C ASP A 463 33.30 7.32 -14.98
N GLY A 464 34.60 7.09 -14.72
CA GLY A 464 35.14 5.80 -14.31
C GLY A 464 34.50 5.26 -13.02
N PHE A 465 34.35 6.09 -11.99
CA PHE A 465 33.73 5.67 -10.73
C PHE A 465 32.24 5.34 -10.91
N LEU A 466 31.50 6.15 -11.67
CA LEU A 466 30.10 5.83 -11.99
C LEU A 466 30.01 4.51 -12.75
N ARG A 467 30.89 4.29 -13.72
CA ARG A 467 30.96 3.07 -14.51
C ARG A 467 31.24 1.85 -13.64
N GLU A 468 32.12 1.95 -12.63
CA GLU A 468 32.37 0.86 -11.67
C GLU A 468 31.14 0.48 -10.86
N ALA A 469 30.37 1.46 -10.37
CA ALA A 469 29.10 1.19 -9.69
C ALA A 469 28.08 0.50 -10.62
N TYR A 470 28.00 0.92 -11.88
CA TYR A 470 27.13 0.29 -12.89
C TYR A 470 27.59 -1.14 -13.20
N MET A 471 28.91 -1.38 -13.25
CA MET A 471 29.49 -2.72 -13.43
C MET A 471 29.17 -3.65 -12.26
N GLU A 472 29.17 -3.14 -11.02
CA GLU A 472 28.75 -3.90 -9.85
C GLU A 472 27.26 -4.30 -9.93
N ALA A 473 26.39 -3.37 -10.36
CA ALA A 473 24.98 -3.67 -10.59
C ALA A 473 24.78 -4.73 -11.69
N ASP A 474 25.51 -4.63 -12.81
CA ASP A 474 25.49 -5.64 -13.89
C ASP A 474 25.95 -7.02 -13.39
N ALA A 475 27.06 -7.08 -12.65
CA ALA A 475 27.58 -8.32 -12.08
C ALA A 475 26.64 -8.93 -11.02
N THR A 476 25.96 -8.11 -10.25
CA THR A 476 24.94 -8.55 -9.28
C THR A 476 23.75 -9.19 -9.99
N LEU A 477 23.25 -8.56 -11.06
CA LEU A 477 22.21 -9.12 -11.91
C LEU A 477 22.67 -10.44 -12.57
N ALA A 478 23.93 -10.50 -13.02
CA ALA A 478 24.52 -11.71 -13.58
C ALA A 478 24.51 -12.87 -12.57
N LEU A 479 24.91 -12.60 -11.32
CA LEU A 479 24.91 -13.59 -10.24
C LEU A 479 23.49 -14.07 -9.93
N GLY A 480 22.52 -13.18 -9.78
CA GLY A 480 21.13 -13.56 -9.56
C GLY A 480 20.56 -14.41 -10.71
N LYS A 481 20.87 -14.05 -11.97
CA LYS A 481 20.52 -14.84 -13.17
C LYS A 481 21.15 -16.22 -13.15
N GLN A 482 22.41 -16.33 -12.75
CA GLN A 482 23.11 -17.61 -12.62
C GLN A 482 22.47 -18.49 -11.54
N LEU A 483 22.25 -17.94 -10.34
CA LEU A 483 21.75 -18.69 -9.18
C LEU A 483 20.28 -19.09 -9.31
N MET A 484 19.44 -18.26 -9.91
CA MET A 484 18.05 -18.61 -10.21
C MET A 484 17.95 -19.83 -11.14
N GLY A 485 18.93 -19.99 -12.03
CA GLY A 485 18.98 -21.05 -13.03
C GLY A 485 17.81 -21.01 -14.02
N GLY A 486 17.81 -21.94 -14.98
CA GLY A 486 16.78 -22.00 -16.01
C GLY A 486 16.85 -20.81 -16.98
N SER A 487 15.71 -20.30 -17.40
CA SER A 487 15.60 -19.13 -18.29
C SER A 487 14.56 -18.16 -17.71
N PRO A 488 14.90 -17.42 -16.63
CA PRO A 488 13.95 -16.51 -16.01
C PRO A 488 13.60 -15.36 -16.96
N THR A 489 12.41 -14.83 -16.79
CA THR A 489 12.06 -13.51 -17.34
C THR A 489 12.67 -12.44 -16.46
N ILE A 490 13.37 -11.47 -17.04
CA ILE A 490 14.11 -10.47 -16.29
C ILE A 490 13.52 -9.11 -16.61
N PHE A 491 13.11 -8.38 -15.59
CA PHE A 491 12.86 -6.94 -15.63
C PHE A 491 14.02 -6.27 -14.87
N ALA A 492 14.90 -5.59 -15.59
CA ALA A 492 16.00 -4.81 -15.02
C ALA A 492 15.65 -3.32 -15.16
N THR A 493 15.52 -2.63 -14.04
CA THR A 493 15.01 -1.27 -13.96
C THR A 493 15.84 -0.39 -13.02
N SER A 494 15.48 0.87 -12.92
CA SER A 494 15.76 1.72 -11.76
C SER A 494 14.47 2.27 -11.17
N ASP A 495 14.52 2.84 -9.98
CA ASP A 495 13.45 3.49 -9.24
C ASP A 495 13.40 5.02 -9.46
N HIS A 496 14.50 5.63 -9.92
CA HIS A 496 14.55 7.00 -10.46
C HIS A 496 15.74 7.26 -11.40
N GLY A 497 15.73 8.42 -12.06
CA GLY A 497 16.87 8.95 -12.78
C GLY A 497 17.73 9.91 -11.92
N PHE A 498 18.66 10.62 -12.56
CA PHE A 498 19.60 11.54 -11.92
C PHE A 498 19.87 12.80 -12.73
N GLY A 499 20.15 13.90 -12.04
CA GLY A 499 20.56 15.17 -12.62
C GLY A 499 21.82 15.72 -11.97
N SER A 500 22.69 16.35 -12.76
CA SER A 500 23.83 17.08 -12.23
C SER A 500 23.35 18.34 -11.49
N GLN A 501 24.01 18.69 -10.39
CA GLN A 501 23.62 19.85 -9.59
C GLN A 501 24.82 20.52 -8.95
N TRP A 502 24.71 21.84 -8.76
CA TRP A 502 25.82 22.74 -8.39
C TRP A 502 25.42 23.71 -7.29
N LEU A 503 24.11 23.90 -7.06
CA LEU A 503 23.58 24.90 -6.15
C LEU A 503 22.59 24.26 -5.17
N ALA A 504 22.65 24.71 -3.93
CA ALA A 504 21.82 24.24 -2.85
C ALA A 504 20.96 25.37 -2.30
N VAL A 505 19.68 25.09 -2.08
CA VAL A 505 18.67 26.00 -1.55
C VAL A 505 18.33 25.56 -0.13
N ASN A 506 18.48 26.46 0.85
CA ASN A 506 18.11 26.18 2.23
C ASN A 506 16.61 26.44 2.47
N ALA A 507 15.79 25.40 2.41
CA ALA A 507 14.35 25.52 2.64
C ALA A 507 14.02 26.13 4.02
N GLY A 508 14.75 25.73 5.07
CA GLY A 508 14.57 26.26 6.42
C GLY A 508 14.84 27.77 6.51
N LYS A 509 15.87 28.25 5.81
CA LYS A 509 16.22 29.68 5.74
C LYS A 509 15.17 30.48 4.97
N VAL A 510 14.66 29.95 3.85
CA VAL A 510 13.54 30.57 3.10
C VAL A 510 12.33 30.74 4.00
N LEU A 511 11.95 29.71 4.77
CA LEU A 511 10.83 29.78 5.71
C LEU A 511 11.10 30.72 6.91
N ALA A 512 12.34 30.79 7.39
CA ALA A 512 12.72 31.69 8.49
C ALA A 512 12.65 33.16 8.08
N ASP A 513 13.18 33.49 6.90
CA ASP A 513 13.17 34.84 6.33
C ASP A 513 11.73 35.32 6.06
N ALA A 514 10.84 34.40 5.69
CA ALA A 514 9.41 34.67 5.51
C ALA A 514 8.62 34.72 6.84
N GLY A 515 9.25 34.45 7.99
CA GLY A 515 8.58 34.44 9.29
C GLY A 515 7.62 33.26 9.50
N ILE A 516 7.79 32.18 8.75
CA ILE A 516 6.91 30.99 8.75
C ILE A 516 7.42 29.92 9.73
N GLN A 517 8.74 29.71 9.76
CA GLN A 517 9.39 28.75 10.64
C GLN A 517 10.74 29.25 11.12
N LYS A 518 10.94 29.45 12.43
CA LYS A 518 12.24 29.84 13.00
C LYS A 518 12.39 29.45 14.46
N ASN A 519 13.61 29.14 14.87
CA ASN A 519 13.94 28.87 16.27
C ASN A 519 13.74 30.13 17.14
N ALA A 520 13.70 29.93 18.46
CA ALA A 520 13.53 31.02 19.42
C ALA A 520 14.62 32.09 19.34
N ASP A 521 15.84 31.72 18.93
CA ASP A 521 16.97 32.64 18.70
C ASP A 521 16.92 33.37 17.34
N GLY A 522 15.91 33.08 16.51
CA GLY A 522 15.72 33.64 15.18
C GLY A 522 16.43 32.88 14.06
N SER A 523 17.18 31.82 14.37
CA SER A 523 17.86 30.98 13.36
C SER A 523 16.88 30.09 12.59
N GLU A 524 17.31 29.65 11.40
CA GLU A 524 16.60 28.66 10.60
C GLU A 524 16.59 27.26 11.23
N VAL A 525 15.63 26.44 10.81
CA VAL A 525 15.64 25.01 11.10
C VAL A 525 16.48 24.30 10.05
N PHE A 526 17.66 23.83 10.43
CA PHE A 526 18.61 23.17 9.53
C PHE A 526 18.28 21.69 9.27
N SER A 527 17.47 21.05 10.12
CA SER A 527 17.19 19.61 10.03
C SER A 527 15.95 19.31 9.20
N ASN A 528 16.06 18.37 8.27
CA ASN A 528 14.96 17.91 7.42
C ASN A 528 13.74 17.42 8.23
N CYS A 529 12.57 17.96 7.89
CA CYS A 529 11.25 17.59 8.41
C CYS A 529 11.06 17.78 9.93
N ARG A 530 11.75 18.77 10.53
CA ARG A 530 11.68 19.09 11.96
C ARG A 530 10.88 20.37 12.25
N ALA A 531 10.36 20.45 13.47
CA ALA A 531 9.82 21.69 14.01
C ALA A 531 10.96 22.55 14.57
N ALA A 532 10.76 23.86 14.58
CA ALA A 532 11.62 24.82 15.26
C ALA A 532 11.57 24.64 16.78
N THR A 533 12.67 24.96 17.44
CA THR A 533 12.89 24.70 18.88
C THR A 533 13.03 25.98 19.71
N GLY A 534 12.67 25.89 20.99
CA GLY A 534 12.70 26.98 21.97
C GLY A 534 11.32 27.61 22.24
N ALA A 535 11.19 28.28 23.38
CA ALA A 535 9.90 28.74 23.91
C ALA A 535 9.16 29.77 23.03
N THR A 536 9.89 30.54 22.23
CA THR A 536 9.36 31.58 21.33
C THR A 536 9.53 31.21 19.85
N ALA A 537 9.73 29.93 19.55
CA ALA A 537 9.86 29.44 18.18
C ALA A 537 8.56 29.62 17.39
N ILE A 538 8.70 29.86 16.07
CA ILE A 538 7.57 29.92 15.14
C ILE A 538 7.51 28.60 14.36
N ASN A 539 6.32 27.98 14.32
CA ASN A 539 6.05 26.71 13.65
C ASN A 539 4.71 26.76 12.90
N LEU A 540 4.57 27.70 11.96
CA LEU A 540 3.36 27.79 11.12
C LEU A 540 3.36 26.70 10.04
N ALA A 541 4.52 26.38 9.50
CA ALA A 541 4.74 25.26 8.60
C ALA A 541 6.14 24.66 8.81
N LYS A 542 6.41 23.51 8.19
CA LYS A 542 7.76 22.91 8.13
C LYS A 542 8.02 22.30 6.76
N ALA A 543 9.29 22.28 6.35
CA ALA A 543 9.72 21.64 5.11
C ALA A 543 10.22 20.22 5.36
N CYS A 544 9.78 19.28 4.53
CA CYS A 544 10.36 17.94 4.38
C CYS A 544 10.82 17.80 2.94
N TRP A 545 12.13 17.73 2.71
CA TRP A 545 12.72 17.77 1.38
C TRP A 545 13.45 16.46 1.03
N ALA A 546 13.57 16.21 -0.27
CA ALA A 546 14.42 15.18 -0.85
C ALA A 546 14.80 15.64 -2.26
N GLY A 547 16.08 15.85 -2.48
CA GLY A 547 16.66 16.32 -3.73
C GLY A 547 16.07 17.60 -4.28
N GLY A 548 15.53 17.54 -5.50
CA GLY A 548 14.94 18.69 -6.17
C GLY A 548 13.60 19.17 -5.60
N THR A 549 12.98 18.43 -4.67
CA THR A 549 11.62 18.70 -4.18
C THR A 549 11.56 18.91 -2.67
N ALA A 550 10.83 19.95 -2.24
CA ALA A 550 10.44 20.18 -0.86
C ALA A 550 8.92 20.12 -0.72
N GLN A 551 8.43 19.28 0.20
CA GLN A 551 7.03 19.25 0.63
C GLN A 551 6.87 20.05 1.92
N ILE A 552 6.03 21.06 1.90
CA ILE A 552 5.79 21.96 3.02
C ILE A 552 4.46 21.62 3.67
N TYR A 553 4.47 21.39 4.98
CA TYR A 553 3.30 21.00 5.76
C TYR A 553 2.91 22.13 6.70
N VAL A 554 1.66 22.57 6.63
CA VAL A 554 1.07 23.56 7.53
C VAL A 554 0.75 22.89 8.85
N ASN A 555 1.07 23.54 9.95
CA ASN A 555 0.70 23.08 11.28
C ASN A 555 -0.81 23.19 11.46
N THR A 556 -1.48 22.11 11.87
CA THR A 556 -2.92 22.12 12.14
C THR A 556 -3.28 22.92 13.40
N SER A 557 -2.30 23.25 14.25
CA SER A 557 -2.45 24.09 15.44
C SER A 557 -1.88 25.49 15.18
N LEU A 558 -2.66 26.34 14.49
CA LEU A 558 -2.25 27.71 14.16
C LEU A 558 -2.58 28.72 15.27
N PRO A 559 -1.79 29.81 15.41
CA PRO A 559 -2.12 30.92 16.31
C PRO A 559 -3.47 31.54 15.96
N ALA A 560 -4.17 32.07 16.96
CA ALA A 560 -5.46 32.73 16.76
C ALA A 560 -5.36 33.87 15.73
N GLY A 561 -6.27 33.86 14.74
CA GLY A 561 -6.30 34.83 13.64
C GLY A 561 -5.46 34.45 12.42
N THR A 562 -4.62 33.42 12.50
CA THR A 562 -3.88 32.87 11.35
C THR A 562 -4.66 31.72 10.74
N THR A 563 -4.94 31.79 9.43
CA THR A 563 -5.65 30.74 8.70
C THR A 563 -4.70 29.82 7.91
N TYR A 564 -5.17 28.60 7.64
CA TYR A 564 -4.45 27.64 6.80
C TYR A 564 -4.04 28.23 5.45
N GLU A 565 -4.97 28.90 4.76
CA GLU A 565 -4.70 29.53 3.45
C GLU A 565 -3.75 30.73 3.52
N GLN A 566 -3.75 31.49 4.62
CA GLN A 566 -2.75 32.54 4.82
C GLN A 566 -1.33 31.96 4.92
N VAL A 567 -1.16 30.84 5.63
CA VAL A 567 0.14 30.17 5.74
C VAL A 567 0.57 29.60 4.39
N ARG A 568 -0.32 28.91 3.66
CA ARG A 568 -0.01 28.40 2.31
C ARG A 568 0.42 29.52 1.37
N THR A 569 -0.34 30.61 1.34
CA THR A 569 -0.03 31.79 0.52
C THR A 569 1.33 32.38 0.90
N ALA A 570 1.67 32.45 2.19
CA ALA A 570 2.97 32.94 2.64
C ALA A 570 4.12 32.02 2.18
N VAL A 571 3.95 30.69 2.27
CA VAL A 571 4.93 29.71 1.76
C VAL A 571 5.10 29.87 0.25
N VAL A 572 4.01 29.92 -0.51
CA VAL A 572 4.02 30.11 -1.96
C VAL A 572 4.78 31.38 -2.31
N ASN A 573 4.44 32.52 -1.68
CA ASN A 573 5.13 33.79 -1.91
C ASN A 573 6.63 33.74 -1.56
N ALA A 574 7.01 33.02 -0.50
CA ALA A 574 8.41 32.91 -0.08
C ALA A 574 9.25 32.21 -1.16
N PHE A 575 8.76 31.12 -1.73
CA PHE A 575 9.46 30.38 -2.78
C PHE A 575 9.30 31.00 -4.18
N GLN A 576 8.14 31.58 -4.52
CA GLN A 576 7.95 32.28 -5.80
C GLN A 576 8.87 33.48 -5.98
N ASN A 577 9.17 34.20 -4.88
CA ASN A 577 10.06 35.36 -4.89
C ASN A 577 11.52 34.99 -4.63
N LEU A 578 11.86 33.70 -4.57
CA LEU A 578 13.23 33.26 -4.38
C LEU A 578 14.06 33.57 -5.63
N THR A 579 15.05 34.45 -5.48
CA THR A 579 16.01 34.80 -6.53
C THR A 579 17.40 34.39 -6.13
N ASP A 580 18.23 34.00 -7.11
CA ASP A 580 19.67 33.81 -6.92
C ASP A 580 20.44 35.10 -7.24
N PRO A 581 20.97 35.82 -6.23
CA PRO A 581 21.71 37.05 -6.47
C PRO A 581 23.04 36.82 -7.18
N ALA A 582 23.63 35.63 -7.07
CA ALA A 582 24.87 35.27 -7.76
C ALA A 582 24.64 34.94 -9.23
N ASN A 583 23.41 34.55 -9.59
CA ASN A 583 23.00 34.25 -10.96
C ASN A 583 21.72 35.02 -11.35
N PRO A 584 21.80 36.35 -11.57
CA PRO A 584 20.63 37.17 -11.86
C PRO A 584 19.86 36.68 -13.09
N GLY A 585 18.55 36.47 -12.93
CA GLY A 585 17.66 36.00 -13.99
C GLY A 585 17.53 34.48 -14.10
N ALA A 586 18.28 33.71 -13.31
CA ALA A 586 18.08 32.27 -13.21
C ALA A 586 16.71 31.93 -12.59
N GLN A 587 16.04 30.93 -13.14
CA GLN A 587 14.83 30.36 -12.55
C GLN A 587 15.25 29.34 -11.47
N VAL A 588 15.14 29.72 -10.19
CA VAL A 588 15.49 28.84 -9.06
C VAL A 588 14.40 27.78 -8.84
N VAL A 589 13.14 28.22 -8.80
CA VAL A 589 11.98 27.35 -8.60
C VAL A 589 11.33 27.05 -9.96
N LEU A 590 11.28 25.77 -10.32
CA LEU A 590 10.66 25.30 -11.56
C LEU A 590 9.14 25.33 -11.46
N ARG A 591 8.60 24.77 -10.38
CA ARG A 591 7.15 24.63 -10.17
C ARG A 591 6.81 24.67 -8.69
N ILE A 592 5.70 25.32 -8.35
CA ILE A 592 5.06 25.25 -7.04
C ILE A 592 3.66 24.68 -7.25
N MET A 593 3.32 23.66 -6.49
CA MET A 593 2.04 22.96 -6.56
C MET A 593 1.37 22.99 -5.21
N MET A 594 0.07 23.23 -5.24
CA MET A 594 -0.83 23.03 -4.11
C MET A 594 -1.11 21.54 -3.95
N LYS A 595 -1.44 21.09 -2.73
CA LYS A 595 -1.76 19.69 -2.43
C LYS A 595 -2.72 19.07 -3.44
N GLU A 596 -3.76 19.81 -3.81
CA GLU A 596 -4.82 19.37 -4.72
C GLU A 596 -4.30 19.11 -6.13
N GLU A 597 -3.25 19.80 -6.57
CA GLU A 597 -2.62 19.61 -7.88
C GLU A 597 -1.79 18.33 -7.96
N LEU A 598 -1.47 17.71 -6.82
CA LEU A 598 -0.68 16.47 -6.78
C LEU A 598 -1.46 15.23 -7.25
N ARG A 599 -2.77 15.36 -7.51
CA ARG A 599 -3.60 14.25 -8.02
C ARG A 599 -3.15 13.80 -9.40
N ASP A 600 -2.50 14.69 -10.14
CA ASP A 600 -1.88 14.40 -11.43
C ASP A 600 -0.64 15.28 -11.66
N VAL A 601 0.54 14.71 -11.42
CA VAL A 601 1.83 15.30 -11.76
C VAL A 601 2.44 14.48 -12.89
N ASP A 602 2.25 14.94 -14.11
CA ASP A 602 2.72 14.29 -15.35
C ASP A 602 2.27 12.82 -15.45
N GLY A 603 1.00 12.56 -15.11
CA GLY A 603 0.39 11.22 -15.11
C GLY A 603 0.58 10.45 -13.79
N SER A 604 1.23 11.04 -12.78
CA SER A 604 1.44 10.44 -11.46
C SER A 604 0.42 10.94 -10.43
N ASP A 605 -0.32 10.01 -9.81
CA ASP A 605 -1.18 10.32 -8.66
C ASP A 605 -0.39 10.35 -7.35
N SER A 606 0.22 11.50 -7.09
CA SER A 606 1.08 11.75 -5.94
C SER A 606 0.34 12.30 -4.71
N LEU A 607 -0.98 12.33 -4.75
CA LEU A 607 -1.82 12.90 -3.70
C LEU A 607 -2.32 11.82 -2.74
N HIS A 608 -1.63 11.73 -1.60
CA HIS A 608 -2.14 11.06 -0.42
C HIS A 608 -2.76 12.10 0.54
N PRO A 609 -4.05 12.00 0.93
CA PRO A 609 -4.75 13.08 1.62
C PRO A 609 -4.06 13.61 2.88
N ASN A 610 -3.49 12.73 3.70
CA ASN A 610 -2.80 13.09 4.94
C ASN A 610 -1.25 13.00 4.89
N ARG A 611 -0.64 12.58 3.78
CA ARG A 611 0.84 12.36 3.70
C ARG A 611 1.54 13.28 2.70
N SER A 612 0.82 13.84 1.75
CA SER A 612 1.38 14.84 0.82
C SER A 612 1.45 16.23 1.47
N GLY A 613 2.46 17.02 1.11
CA GLY A 613 2.60 18.41 1.53
C GLY A 613 1.41 19.29 1.12
N ASP A 614 1.16 20.36 1.87
CA ASP A 614 0.14 21.37 1.58
C ASP A 614 0.57 22.32 0.45
N VAL A 615 1.89 22.53 0.34
CA VAL A 615 2.57 23.20 -0.77
C VAL A 615 3.81 22.38 -1.14
N VAL A 616 4.01 22.07 -2.41
CA VAL A 616 5.17 21.34 -2.92
C VAL A 616 5.95 22.25 -3.85
N VAL A 617 7.25 22.36 -3.60
CA VAL A 617 8.18 23.21 -4.35
C VAL A 617 9.17 22.32 -5.07
N VAL A 618 9.24 22.44 -6.38
CA VAL A 618 10.21 21.75 -7.23
C VAL A 618 11.19 22.77 -7.78
N LEU A 619 12.47 22.56 -7.50
CA LEU A 619 13.55 23.39 -8.00
C LEU A 619 13.86 23.07 -9.46
N ASN A 620 14.45 24.05 -10.15
CA ASN A 620 15.00 23.83 -11.48
C ASN A 620 16.45 23.35 -11.32
N PRO A 621 16.93 22.31 -12.03
CA PRO A 621 18.37 22.02 -12.07
C PRO A 621 19.18 23.28 -12.50
N PRO A 622 20.33 23.57 -11.88
CA PRO A 622 21.11 22.71 -10.98
C PRO A 622 20.88 22.98 -9.48
N TYR A 623 19.70 23.51 -9.10
CA TYR A 623 19.34 23.79 -7.70
C TYR A 623 18.73 22.57 -7.01
N GLN A 624 19.11 22.29 -5.75
CA GLN A 624 18.57 21.19 -4.92
C GLN A 624 18.47 21.57 -3.42
N PHE A 625 17.79 20.77 -2.58
CA PHE A 625 17.53 21.09 -1.15
C PHE A 625 18.38 20.34 -0.09
N ASP A 626 19.04 19.24 -0.43
CA ASP A 626 19.72 18.34 0.50
C ASP A 626 21.08 18.84 1.03
N ALA A 627 21.82 19.70 0.31
CA ALA A 627 23.13 20.14 0.81
C ALA A 627 23.02 21.16 1.95
N ALA A 628 23.88 21.00 2.95
CA ALA A 628 23.93 21.87 4.12
C ALA A 628 24.46 23.27 3.76
N THR A 629 23.64 24.30 3.97
CA THR A 629 23.94 25.69 3.61
C THR A 629 23.57 26.65 4.75
N PHE A 630 24.24 26.49 5.89
CA PHE A 630 23.94 27.24 7.12
C PHE A 630 24.04 28.75 6.93
N GLY A 631 23.00 29.47 7.35
CA GLY A 631 22.89 30.93 7.26
C GLY A 631 22.76 31.49 5.84
N GLN A 632 22.83 30.65 4.80
CA GLN A 632 22.77 31.05 3.40
C GLN A 632 21.52 30.50 2.74
N THR A 633 20.78 31.34 2.03
CA THR A 633 19.58 30.89 1.32
C THR A 633 19.93 30.05 0.10
N ILE A 634 20.98 30.43 -0.64
CA ILE A 634 21.53 29.70 -1.78
C ILE A 634 23.05 29.66 -1.65
N ALA A 635 23.66 28.50 -1.85
CA ALA A 635 25.12 28.34 -1.89
C ALA A 635 25.54 27.25 -2.90
N PHE A 636 26.84 27.08 -3.12
CA PHE A 636 27.36 25.94 -3.88
C PHE A 636 27.16 24.63 -3.11
N SER A 637 26.76 23.59 -3.83
CA SER A 637 26.50 22.26 -3.27
C SER A 637 27.78 21.44 -3.08
N GLN A 638 27.83 20.72 -1.95
CA GLN A 638 28.72 19.58 -1.59
C GLN A 638 28.50 18.33 -2.46
N PHE A 639 27.22 18.07 -2.73
CA PHE A 639 26.75 17.01 -3.59
C PHE A 639 26.86 17.46 -5.05
N PHE A 640 27.00 16.50 -5.97
CA PHE A 640 27.17 16.77 -7.40
C PHE A 640 26.10 16.12 -8.28
N GLY A 641 25.35 15.14 -7.76
CA GLY A 641 24.17 14.57 -8.41
C GLY A 641 22.95 14.61 -7.50
N GLN A 642 21.76 14.68 -8.09
CA GLN A 642 20.51 14.63 -7.35
C GLN A 642 19.32 14.15 -8.19
N HIS A 643 18.34 13.54 -7.52
CA HIS A 643 17.06 13.10 -8.07
C HIS A 643 15.89 13.95 -7.51
N GLY A 644 14.64 13.51 -7.65
CA GLY A 644 13.49 14.15 -7.02
C GLY A 644 13.00 15.45 -7.70
N TYR A 645 13.20 15.61 -9.02
CA TYR A 645 12.61 16.71 -9.82
C TYR A 645 11.25 16.31 -10.41
N LEU A 646 10.76 16.96 -11.47
CA LEU A 646 9.56 16.46 -12.18
C LEU A 646 9.92 15.18 -12.97
N PRO A 647 9.03 14.16 -13.07
CA PRO A 647 9.36 12.88 -13.69
C PRO A 647 9.86 12.97 -15.13
N GLU A 648 9.28 13.90 -15.91
CA GLU A 648 9.60 14.12 -17.33
C GLU A 648 10.80 15.08 -17.55
N THR A 649 11.53 15.44 -16.48
CA THR A 649 12.67 16.38 -16.61
C THR A 649 13.86 15.71 -17.29
N VAL A 650 14.14 16.09 -18.53
CA VAL A 650 15.28 15.60 -19.32
C VAL A 650 16.01 16.75 -20.03
N SER A 651 17.29 16.91 -19.74
CA SER A 651 18.25 17.73 -20.50
C SER A 651 19.62 17.05 -20.48
N LEU A 652 19.90 16.19 -21.47
CA LEU A 652 21.15 15.43 -21.50
C LEU A 652 22.39 16.34 -21.61
N ALA A 653 22.27 17.49 -22.28
CA ALA A 653 23.35 18.46 -22.41
C ALA A 653 23.75 19.07 -21.06
N ASP A 654 22.80 19.24 -20.14
CA ASP A 654 23.01 19.76 -18.79
C ASP A 654 23.13 18.62 -17.76
N GLY A 655 23.27 17.37 -18.23
CA GLY A 655 23.39 16.21 -17.38
C GLY A 655 22.11 15.87 -16.62
N VAL A 656 20.91 16.14 -17.11
CA VAL A 656 19.66 15.79 -16.41
C VAL A 656 18.88 14.71 -17.17
N ASN A 657 18.52 13.63 -16.49
CA ASN A 657 17.55 12.64 -16.99
C ASN A 657 16.84 12.00 -15.81
N MET A 658 15.60 12.39 -15.54
CA MET A 658 14.79 11.82 -14.44
C MET A 658 14.16 10.48 -14.77
N HIS A 659 14.27 10.02 -16.03
CA HIS A 659 13.80 8.71 -16.41
C HIS A 659 14.72 7.63 -15.81
N ALA A 660 14.10 6.55 -15.38
CA ALA A 660 14.79 5.37 -14.86
C ALA A 660 15.12 4.40 -16.00
N THR A 661 16.20 3.64 -15.84
CA THR A 661 16.52 2.52 -16.76
C THR A 661 15.37 1.53 -16.86
N PHE A 662 15.13 0.96 -18.05
CA PHE A 662 14.27 -0.20 -18.23
C PHE A 662 14.75 -1.11 -19.36
N VAL A 663 14.98 -2.38 -19.03
CA VAL A 663 15.28 -3.47 -19.96
C VAL A 663 14.51 -4.73 -19.53
N ALA A 664 13.83 -5.39 -20.46
CA ALA A 664 13.19 -6.67 -20.20
C ALA A 664 13.59 -7.73 -21.23
N ALA A 665 13.85 -8.96 -20.79
CA ALA A 665 14.17 -10.09 -21.67
C ALA A 665 13.77 -11.44 -21.03
N GLY A 666 13.75 -12.51 -21.83
CA GLY A 666 13.44 -13.86 -21.38
C GLY A 666 12.10 -14.39 -21.91
N PRO A 667 11.56 -15.49 -21.36
CA PRO A 667 10.27 -16.05 -21.76
C PRO A 667 9.15 -15.00 -21.77
N GLY A 668 8.19 -15.13 -22.70
CA GLY A 668 7.10 -14.17 -22.86
C GLY A 668 7.48 -12.83 -23.51
N ILE A 669 8.74 -12.37 -23.42
CA ILE A 669 9.20 -11.07 -23.93
C ILE A 669 9.61 -11.16 -25.42
N ARG A 670 9.27 -10.13 -26.20
CA ARG A 670 9.68 -10.01 -27.60
C ARG A 670 11.13 -9.53 -27.73
N HIS A 671 11.74 -9.78 -28.88
CA HIS A 671 13.10 -9.34 -29.18
C HIS A 671 13.03 -8.22 -30.24
N GLN A 672 12.47 -7.06 -29.91
CA GLN A 672 12.28 -5.98 -30.90
C GLN A 672 11.98 -4.60 -30.29
N GLY A 673 12.82 -3.63 -30.67
CA GLY A 673 12.58 -2.17 -30.62
C GLY A 673 12.41 -1.56 -29.23
N PRO A 674 12.74 -0.26 -29.06
CA PRO A 674 12.34 0.45 -27.85
C PRO A 674 10.81 0.55 -27.76
N VAL A 675 10.31 0.66 -26.53
CA VAL A 675 8.89 0.77 -26.24
C VAL A 675 8.64 2.08 -25.52
N ALA A 676 7.81 2.94 -26.14
CA ALA A 676 7.45 4.24 -25.60
C ALA A 676 6.44 4.14 -24.44
N GLY A 677 6.46 5.15 -23.56
CA GLY A 677 5.41 5.37 -22.56
C GLY A 677 5.30 4.27 -21.50
N ILE A 678 6.43 3.70 -21.11
CA ILE A 678 6.52 2.80 -19.97
C ILE A 678 6.53 3.64 -18.70
N ARG A 679 5.65 3.30 -17.76
CA ARG A 679 5.60 3.91 -16.43
C ARG A 679 6.00 2.88 -15.40
N ALA A 680 6.64 3.30 -14.31
CA ALA A 680 7.03 2.41 -13.21
C ALA A 680 5.85 1.58 -12.66
N VAL A 681 4.66 2.20 -12.56
CA VAL A 681 3.42 1.54 -12.12
C VAL A 681 3.00 0.35 -13.00
N ASP A 682 3.43 0.31 -14.27
CA ASP A 682 3.04 -0.72 -15.24
C ASP A 682 3.84 -2.03 -15.07
N LEU A 683 4.96 -2.00 -14.35
CA LEU A 683 5.89 -3.13 -14.26
C LEU A 683 5.33 -4.28 -13.43
N ALA A 684 4.86 -4.03 -12.19
CA ALA A 684 4.31 -5.09 -11.33
C ALA A 684 3.10 -5.80 -11.98
N PRO A 685 2.07 -5.12 -12.52
CA PRO A 685 0.98 -5.78 -13.24
C PRO A 685 1.44 -6.61 -14.44
N THR A 686 2.43 -6.11 -15.19
CA THR A 686 2.96 -6.84 -16.35
C THR A 686 3.74 -8.09 -15.93
N LEU A 687 4.52 -8.01 -14.86
CA LEU A 687 5.27 -9.15 -14.33
C LEU A 687 4.33 -10.19 -13.69
N SER A 688 3.27 -9.75 -13.00
CA SER A 688 2.20 -10.61 -12.49
C SER A 688 1.50 -11.38 -13.61
N PHE A 689 1.20 -10.72 -14.74
CA PHE A 689 0.67 -11.38 -15.94
C PHE A 689 1.63 -12.46 -16.44
N LEU A 690 2.93 -12.15 -16.57
CA LEU A 690 3.93 -13.09 -17.06
C LEU A 690 4.10 -14.30 -16.13
N LEU A 691 4.08 -14.10 -14.81
CA LEU A 691 4.16 -15.17 -13.81
C LEU A 691 2.84 -15.92 -13.59
N ASN A 692 1.76 -15.45 -14.20
CA ASN A 692 0.39 -15.90 -13.96
C ASN A 692 0.01 -15.94 -12.48
N VAL A 693 0.31 -14.84 -11.78
CA VAL A 693 -0.12 -14.58 -10.42
C VAL A 693 -1.06 -13.37 -10.40
N PRO A 694 -1.95 -13.23 -9.40
CA PRO A 694 -2.73 -12.02 -9.23
C PRO A 694 -1.82 -10.78 -9.25
N GLY A 695 -2.29 -9.72 -9.91
CA GLY A 695 -1.72 -8.39 -9.73
C GLY A 695 -1.87 -7.94 -8.27
N PRO A 696 -1.05 -6.99 -7.81
CA PRO A 696 -1.24 -6.41 -6.50
C PRO A 696 -2.61 -5.73 -6.38
N ALA A 697 -3.27 -5.86 -5.23
CA ALA A 697 -4.67 -5.48 -5.03
C ALA A 697 -4.98 -3.98 -5.13
N ASN A 698 -3.95 -3.12 -5.21
CA ASN A 698 -4.06 -1.67 -5.31
C ASN A 698 -3.42 -1.12 -6.60
N ALA A 699 -2.99 -2.00 -7.52
CA ALA A 699 -2.19 -1.59 -8.66
C ALA A 699 -2.94 -0.62 -9.57
N ARG A 700 -2.28 0.46 -9.97
CA ARG A 700 -2.79 1.47 -10.93
C ARG A 700 -2.37 1.16 -12.35
N GLY A 701 -1.15 0.63 -12.54
CA GLY A 701 -0.58 0.42 -13.87
C GLY A 701 -1.32 -0.58 -14.76
N ARG A 702 -1.10 -0.45 -16.07
CA ARG A 702 -1.64 -1.32 -17.13
C ARG A 702 -0.71 -2.51 -17.39
N ILE A 703 -1.24 -3.56 -18.02
CA ILE A 703 -0.42 -4.66 -18.52
C ILE A 703 0.17 -4.24 -19.88
N LEU A 704 1.50 -4.25 -19.99
CA LEU A 704 2.22 -3.85 -21.20
C LEU A 704 2.27 -4.98 -22.24
N TYR A 705 1.14 -5.26 -22.88
CA TYR A 705 1.04 -6.32 -23.91
C TYR A 705 1.97 -6.10 -25.12
N ASN A 706 2.44 -4.89 -25.34
CA ASN A 706 3.41 -4.55 -26.38
C ASN A 706 4.82 -5.07 -26.08
N LEU A 707 5.16 -5.42 -24.83
CA LEU A 707 6.44 -6.08 -24.49
C LEU A 707 6.45 -7.57 -24.88
N LEU A 708 5.28 -8.15 -25.14
CA LEU A 708 5.14 -9.60 -25.31
C LEU A 708 5.46 -10.05 -26.73
N LYS A 709 5.86 -11.32 -26.90
CA LYS A 709 6.26 -11.93 -28.19
C LYS A 709 5.30 -11.68 -29.36
N SER A 710 4.00 -11.61 -29.08
CA SER A 710 2.95 -11.42 -30.08
C SER A 710 2.07 -10.21 -29.72
N PRO A 711 2.54 -8.97 -29.93
CA PRO A 711 1.77 -7.79 -29.61
C PRO A 711 0.40 -7.82 -30.29
N GLY A 712 -0.66 -7.58 -29.52
CA GLY A 712 -2.03 -7.58 -30.01
C GLY A 712 -2.74 -8.94 -30.05
N GLN A 713 -2.05 -10.06 -29.77
CA GLN A 713 -2.67 -11.38 -29.59
C GLN A 713 -3.53 -11.44 -28.32
N TYR A 714 -3.08 -10.78 -27.25
CA TYR A 714 -3.79 -10.74 -25.98
C TYR A 714 -4.75 -9.55 -25.97
N LYS A 715 -6.01 -9.82 -25.64
CA LYS A 715 -7.08 -8.82 -25.59
C LYS A 715 -7.66 -8.79 -24.20
N GLU A 716 -7.81 -7.59 -23.66
CA GLU A 716 -8.32 -7.36 -22.31
C GLU A 716 -9.76 -6.86 -22.37
N ALA A 717 -10.59 -7.31 -21.42
CA ALA A 717 -11.78 -6.61 -20.98
C ALA A 717 -11.49 -5.99 -19.61
N THR A 718 -11.67 -4.68 -19.50
CA THR A 718 -11.63 -3.98 -18.22
C THR A 718 -13.06 -3.79 -17.71
N ILE A 719 -13.28 -4.04 -16.43
CA ILE A 719 -14.58 -3.90 -15.79
C ILE A 719 -14.40 -3.04 -14.54
N LEU A 720 -15.15 -1.95 -14.44
CA LEU A 720 -15.27 -1.13 -13.24
C LEU A 720 -16.51 -1.59 -12.48
N TYR A 721 -16.35 -2.00 -11.23
CA TYR A 721 -17.39 -2.64 -10.45
C TYR A 721 -17.68 -1.88 -9.16
N ILE A 722 -18.96 -1.61 -8.92
CA ILE A 722 -19.49 -1.10 -7.66
C ILE A 722 -20.63 -2.01 -7.19
N SER A 723 -20.95 -1.98 -5.91
CA SER A 723 -22.14 -2.62 -5.36
C SER A 723 -22.71 -1.74 -4.25
N ASP A 724 -23.98 -1.95 -3.90
CA ASP A 724 -24.59 -1.34 -2.71
C ASP A 724 -24.45 0.20 -2.73
N PHE A 725 -24.62 0.81 -3.91
CA PHE A 725 -24.46 2.26 -4.04
C PHE A 725 -25.50 3.02 -3.22
N HIS A 726 -26.69 2.42 -3.01
CA HIS A 726 -27.77 2.94 -2.17
C HIS A 726 -28.06 4.43 -2.41
N GLY A 727 -28.07 4.88 -3.66
CA GLY A 727 -28.31 6.27 -4.00
C GLY A 727 -27.42 7.27 -3.27
N GLN A 728 -26.18 6.90 -2.92
CA GLN A 728 -25.21 7.76 -2.25
C GLN A 728 -24.66 8.81 -3.24
N LEU A 729 -25.51 9.75 -3.64
CA LEU A 729 -25.21 10.77 -4.65
C LEU A 729 -24.10 11.72 -4.19
N THR A 730 -24.12 12.07 -2.91
CA THR A 730 -23.19 13.03 -2.29
C THR A 730 -21.99 12.31 -1.68
N PRO A 731 -20.83 12.98 -1.56
CA PRO A 731 -19.63 12.39 -0.96
C PRO A 731 -19.82 11.95 0.50
N LEU A 732 -19.12 10.89 0.87
CA LEU A 732 -18.93 10.45 2.26
C LEU A 732 -17.60 11.02 2.81
N SER A 733 -17.26 10.69 4.05
CA SER A 733 -15.99 11.07 4.70
C SER A 733 -15.27 9.84 5.25
N GLN A 734 -13.94 9.75 5.07
CA GLN A 734 -13.13 8.64 5.55
C GLN A 734 -11.74 9.11 6.00
N ALA A 735 -11.18 8.46 7.03
CA ALA A 735 -9.78 8.59 7.38
C ALA A 735 -8.89 7.98 6.28
N ALA A 736 -7.84 8.68 5.86
CA ALA A 736 -6.93 8.22 4.80
C ALA A 736 -5.77 7.36 5.32
N ASP A 737 -5.63 7.23 6.63
CA ASP A 737 -4.49 6.58 7.29
C ASP A 737 -4.91 6.04 8.67
N THR A 738 -3.97 5.52 9.46
CA THR A 738 -4.24 4.96 10.79
C THR A 738 -4.68 5.99 11.84
N PHE A 739 -4.69 7.28 11.50
CA PHE A 739 -5.23 8.35 12.33
C PHE A 739 -6.72 8.53 12.07
N SER A 740 -7.52 8.54 13.13
CA SER A 740 -8.98 8.76 13.04
C SER A 740 -9.36 10.18 12.62
N SER A 741 -8.42 11.13 12.66
CA SER A 741 -8.62 12.53 12.25
C SER A 741 -7.31 13.12 11.70
N PRO A 742 -7.36 13.99 10.67
CA PRO A 742 -8.56 14.41 9.95
C PRO A 742 -9.10 13.33 9.01
N THR A 743 -10.40 13.43 8.71
CA THR A 743 -11.07 12.66 7.66
C THR A 743 -11.22 13.50 6.38
N TYR A 744 -11.35 12.86 5.23
CA TYR A 744 -11.43 13.50 3.92
C TYR A 744 -12.63 13.00 3.13
N SER A 745 -13.18 13.86 2.26
CA SER A 745 -14.28 13.50 1.38
C SER A 745 -13.89 12.42 0.36
N ILE A 746 -14.76 11.42 0.21
CA ILE A 746 -14.58 10.27 -0.67
C ILE A 746 -15.90 9.88 -1.34
N GLY A 747 -15.83 9.45 -2.60
CA GLY A 747 -17.00 9.01 -3.36
C GLY A 747 -17.95 10.15 -3.72
N GLY A 748 -19.24 9.82 -3.85
CA GLY A 748 -20.25 10.69 -4.44
C GLY A 748 -20.21 10.63 -5.98
N ALA A 749 -21.38 10.65 -6.60
CA ALA A 749 -21.53 10.34 -8.02
C ALA A 749 -20.78 11.32 -8.94
N ALA A 750 -20.75 12.60 -8.57
CA ALA A 750 -20.03 13.62 -9.33
C ALA A 750 -18.51 13.36 -9.36
N TYR A 751 -17.95 12.70 -8.35
CA TYR A 751 -16.52 12.37 -8.28
C TYR A 751 -16.24 10.95 -8.79
N LEU A 752 -17.14 9.99 -8.64
CA LEU A 752 -16.98 8.64 -9.20
C LEU A 752 -16.84 8.67 -10.73
N LYS A 753 -17.60 9.55 -11.42
CA LYS A 753 -17.53 9.68 -12.88
C LYS A 753 -16.12 9.98 -13.41
N PRO A 754 -15.42 11.05 -13.00
CA PRO A 754 -14.05 11.30 -13.46
C PRO A 754 -13.08 10.18 -13.08
N TRP A 755 -13.23 9.54 -11.91
CA TRP A 755 -12.44 8.36 -11.55
C TRP A 755 -12.64 7.20 -12.53
N PHE A 756 -13.88 6.92 -12.94
CA PHE A 756 -14.16 5.92 -13.98
C PHE A 756 -13.61 6.33 -15.35
N ASP A 757 -13.70 7.62 -15.68
CA ASP A 757 -13.22 8.14 -16.96
C ASP A 757 -11.70 8.02 -17.11
N THR A 758 -10.93 8.20 -16.02
CA THR A 758 -9.48 7.94 -16.01
C THR A 758 -9.18 6.53 -16.51
N TYR A 759 -9.85 5.52 -15.95
CA TYR A 759 -9.64 4.12 -16.35
C TYR A 759 -10.21 3.78 -17.73
N ARG A 760 -11.30 4.43 -18.14
CA ARG A 760 -11.82 4.30 -19.51
C ARG A 760 -10.84 4.85 -20.53
N ALA A 761 -10.11 5.92 -20.20
CA ALA A 761 -9.13 6.55 -21.09
C ALA A 761 -7.83 5.73 -21.25
N GLU A 762 -7.46 4.92 -20.26
CA GLU A 762 -6.26 4.06 -20.33
C GLU A 762 -6.39 2.92 -21.35
N VAL A 763 -7.61 2.53 -21.72
CA VAL A 763 -7.88 1.39 -22.59
C VAL A 763 -8.17 1.87 -24.02
N PRO A 764 -7.38 1.46 -25.03
CA PRO A 764 -7.61 1.87 -26.42
C PRO A 764 -9.04 1.54 -26.91
N THR A 765 -9.78 2.55 -27.35
CA THR A 765 -11.12 2.39 -27.93
C THR A 765 -11.01 1.82 -29.34
N THR A 766 -11.14 0.51 -29.49
CA THR A 766 -11.04 -0.19 -30.81
C THR A 766 -12.31 -0.96 -31.19
N SER A 767 -13.34 -0.93 -30.33
CA SER A 767 -14.65 -1.57 -30.50
C SER A 767 -15.75 -0.78 -29.79
N ASN A 768 -17.03 -1.20 -29.95
CA ASN A 768 -18.17 -0.58 -29.24
C ASN A 768 -18.03 -0.65 -27.70
N TYR A 769 -17.28 -1.62 -27.18
CA TYR A 769 -16.94 -1.73 -25.77
C TYR A 769 -15.45 -2.07 -25.61
N SER A 770 -14.78 -1.37 -24.70
CA SER A 770 -13.42 -1.69 -24.20
C SER A 770 -13.40 -1.74 -22.66
N VAL A 771 -14.32 -1.01 -22.01
CA VAL A 771 -14.53 -1.00 -20.56
C VAL A 771 -16.02 -1.18 -20.28
N LEU A 772 -16.38 -1.99 -19.28
CA LEU A 772 -17.75 -2.07 -18.75
C LEU A 772 -17.78 -1.41 -17.37
N THR A 773 -18.89 -0.75 -17.03
CA THR A 773 -19.16 -0.34 -15.65
C THR A 773 -20.38 -1.12 -15.17
N LEU A 774 -20.20 -2.00 -14.18
CA LEU A 774 -21.21 -2.93 -13.71
C LEU A 774 -21.58 -2.64 -12.26
N SER A 775 -22.83 -2.89 -11.90
CA SER A 775 -23.27 -2.89 -10.51
C SER A 775 -23.75 -4.26 -10.03
N GLY A 776 -23.40 -4.59 -8.79
CA GLY A 776 -23.83 -5.77 -8.04
C GLY A 776 -25.25 -5.71 -7.47
N GLY A 777 -26.07 -4.75 -7.91
CA GLY A 777 -27.38 -4.49 -7.37
C GLY A 777 -27.35 -3.55 -6.17
N ASP A 778 -28.53 -3.22 -5.65
CA ASP A 778 -28.73 -2.22 -4.61
C ASP A 778 -28.10 -0.85 -4.97
N LEU A 779 -28.22 -0.48 -6.25
CA LEU A 779 -28.01 0.92 -6.66
C LEU A 779 -28.98 1.86 -5.96
N VAL A 780 -30.20 1.37 -5.74
CA VAL A 780 -31.37 2.06 -5.18
C VAL A 780 -31.84 1.37 -3.89
N GLY A 781 -32.85 1.94 -3.24
CA GLY A 781 -33.35 1.50 -1.94
C GLY A 781 -32.34 1.63 -0.79
N ALA A 782 -32.85 1.67 0.45
CA ALA A 782 -32.12 2.11 1.64
C ALA A 782 -31.32 3.43 1.46
N THR A 783 -31.80 4.34 0.59
CA THR A 783 -31.03 5.49 0.11
C THR A 783 -31.11 6.72 1.02
N PRO A 784 -30.11 7.64 0.97
CA PRO A 784 -30.18 8.92 1.66
C PRO A 784 -31.39 9.77 1.21
N PRO A 785 -31.79 10.79 1.99
CA PRO A 785 -32.97 11.61 1.69
C PRO A 785 -32.98 12.20 0.27
N ILE A 786 -31.82 12.60 -0.25
CA ILE A 786 -31.69 13.17 -1.61
C ILE A 786 -32.12 12.22 -2.73
N SER A 787 -32.03 10.90 -2.51
CA SER A 787 -32.50 9.90 -3.48
C SER A 787 -33.90 9.41 -3.12
N ASN A 788 -34.11 9.04 -1.85
CA ASN A 788 -35.35 8.41 -1.40
C ASN A 788 -36.59 9.31 -1.59
N PHE A 789 -36.45 10.61 -1.35
CA PHE A 789 -37.57 11.55 -1.47
C PHE A 789 -38.16 11.57 -2.90
N PHE A 790 -37.30 11.45 -3.90
CA PHE A 790 -37.67 11.41 -5.32
C PHE A 790 -37.87 9.98 -5.85
N GLY A 791 -38.04 9.01 -4.94
CA GLY A 791 -38.28 7.61 -5.29
C GLY A 791 -37.15 6.98 -6.09
N ASP A 792 -35.90 7.36 -5.80
CA ASP A 792 -34.67 6.90 -6.47
C ASP A 792 -34.55 7.23 -7.97
N THR A 793 -35.46 8.05 -8.52
CA THR A 793 -35.35 8.57 -9.89
C THR A 793 -34.00 9.24 -10.16
N PRO A 794 -33.49 10.14 -9.29
CA PRO A 794 -32.20 10.79 -9.53
C PRO A 794 -31.03 9.80 -9.55
N THR A 795 -31.11 8.74 -8.76
CA THR A 795 -30.07 7.70 -8.73
C THR A 795 -29.97 6.97 -10.07
N MET A 796 -31.11 6.64 -10.69
CA MET A 796 -31.12 6.00 -12.00
C MET A 796 -30.57 6.92 -13.11
N GLU A 797 -31.00 8.18 -13.12
CA GLU A 797 -30.54 9.17 -14.10
C GLU A 797 -29.04 9.45 -13.95
N ILE A 798 -28.55 9.60 -12.72
CA ILE A 798 -27.12 9.79 -12.45
C ILE A 798 -26.32 8.52 -12.78
N ALA A 799 -26.86 7.32 -12.58
CA ALA A 799 -26.20 6.08 -13.01
C ALA A 799 -26.01 6.03 -14.54
N ASN A 800 -26.98 6.53 -15.31
CA ASN A 800 -26.82 6.72 -16.76
C ASN A 800 -25.70 7.72 -17.07
N MET A 801 -25.69 8.88 -16.40
CA MET A 801 -24.64 9.91 -16.56
C MET A 801 -23.25 9.39 -16.20
N MET A 802 -23.16 8.49 -15.21
CA MET A 802 -21.91 7.83 -14.83
C MET A 802 -21.42 6.83 -15.90
N GLY A 803 -22.29 6.42 -16.83
CA GLY A 803 -21.99 5.47 -17.90
C GLY A 803 -22.09 4.01 -17.47
N LEU A 804 -23.05 3.69 -16.59
CA LEU A 804 -23.29 2.29 -16.19
C LEU A 804 -23.72 1.46 -17.41
N THR A 805 -23.20 0.24 -17.49
CA THR A 805 -23.36 -0.65 -18.66
C THR A 805 -24.38 -1.77 -18.42
N ALA A 806 -24.52 -2.23 -17.18
CA ALA A 806 -25.56 -3.12 -16.70
C ALA A 806 -25.64 -3.04 -15.16
N ASP A 807 -26.82 -3.31 -14.63
CA ASP A 807 -27.06 -3.51 -13.21
C ASP A 807 -27.62 -4.93 -12.97
N THR A 808 -27.46 -5.43 -11.76
CA THR A 808 -28.08 -6.67 -11.31
C THR A 808 -29.14 -6.36 -10.26
N LEU A 809 -30.04 -7.30 -9.97
CA LEU A 809 -31.09 -7.05 -8.98
C LEU A 809 -30.60 -7.47 -7.59
N GLY A 810 -30.48 -6.50 -6.69
CA GLY A 810 -30.37 -6.74 -5.26
C GLY A 810 -31.74 -6.71 -4.57
N ASN A 811 -31.75 -6.87 -3.25
CA ASN A 811 -33.00 -6.86 -2.49
C ASN A 811 -33.64 -5.47 -2.47
N HIS A 812 -32.85 -4.41 -2.36
CA HIS A 812 -33.35 -3.04 -2.23
C HIS A 812 -33.94 -2.48 -3.53
N ASN A 813 -33.73 -3.13 -4.69
CA ASN A 813 -34.49 -2.86 -5.90
C ASN A 813 -36.01 -3.09 -5.75
N PHE A 814 -36.43 -3.89 -4.76
CA PHE A 814 -37.83 -4.23 -4.50
C PHE A 814 -38.43 -3.50 -3.29
N ASP A 815 -37.72 -2.54 -2.69
CA ASP A 815 -38.18 -1.79 -1.50
C ASP A 815 -39.54 -1.11 -1.69
N ARG A 816 -39.90 -0.73 -2.91
CA ARG A 816 -41.20 -0.11 -3.28
C ARG A 816 -42.13 -1.05 -4.04
N GLY A 817 -41.82 -2.35 -4.05
CA GLY A 817 -42.59 -3.37 -4.76
C GLY A 817 -42.17 -3.55 -6.22
N SER A 818 -42.42 -4.76 -6.73
CA SER A 818 -42.04 -5.16 -8.08
C SER A 818 -42.70 -4.32 -9.19
N ASP A 819 -43.90 -3.79 -8.94
CA ASP A 819 -44.59 -2.90 -9.87
C ASP A 819 -43.88 -1.55 -10.02
N TYR A 820 -43.33 -1.00 -8.93
CA TYR A 820 -42.55 0.24 -8.99
C TYR A 820 -41.23 0.03 -9.73
N LEU A 821 -40.52 -1.07 -9.42
CA LEU A 821 -39.30 -1.46 -10.15
C LEU A 821 -39.56 -1.54 -11.66
N ARG A 822 -40.60 -2.29 -12.07
CA ARG A 822 -40.89 -2.55 -13.50
C ARG A 822 -41.38 -1.33 -14.26
N ASN A 823 -42.22 -0.50 -13.65
CA ASN A 823 -42.92 0.57 -14.35
C ASN A 823 -42.29 1.95 -14.15
N VAL A 824 -41.40 2.11 -13.17
CA VAL A 824 -40.74 3.39 -12.86
C VAL A 824 -39.22 3.29 -12.99
N LEU A 825 -38.56 2.41 -12.23
CA LEU A 825 -37.10 2.39 -12.19
C LEU A 825 -36.46 1.81 -13.46
N ILE A 826 -36.90 0.62 -13.91
CA ILE A 826 -36.37 -0.03 -15.11
C ILE A 826 -36.49 0.88 -16.36
N PRO A 827 -37.62 1.56 -16.61
CA PRO A 827 -37.75 2.48 -17.74
C PRO A 827 -36.82 3.70 -17.73
N LEU A 828 -36.27 4.08 -16.57
CA LEU A 828 -35.31 5.20 -16.45
C LEU A 828 -33.88 4.79 -16.80
N ALA A 829 -33.56 3.49 -16.83
CA ALA A 829 -32.21 2.99 -17.06
C ALA A 829 -31.86 2.94 -18.56
N ASP A 830 -30.70 3.48 -18.94
CA ASP A 830 -30.10 3.32 -20.28
C ASP A 830 -29.36 1.96 -20.43
N PHE A 831 -29.38 1.15 -19.37
CA PHE A 831 -28.71 -0.13 -19.25
C PHE A 831 -29.69 -1.24 -18.86
N PRO A 832 -29.42 -2.50 -19.23
CA PRO A 832 -30.28 -3.62 -18.86
C PRO A 832 -30.04 -4.06 -17.42
N TYR A 833 -31.10 -4.59 -16.82
CA TYR A 833 -31.03 -5.37 -15.59
C TYR A 833 -30.78 -6.85 -15.89
N LEU A 834 -29.91 -7.47 -15.09
CA LEU A 834 -29.55 -8.88 -15.19
C LEU A 834 -29.93 -9.63 -13.91
N ALA A 835 -30.75 -10.68 -14.04
CA ALA A 835 -31.07 -11.62 -12.96
C ALA A 835 -31.55 -12.96 -13.55
N SER A 836 -30.79 -14.03 -13.38
CA SER A 836 -31.09 -15.36 -13.91
C SER A 836 -32.03 -16.18 -13.01
N ASN A 837 -32.09 -15.86 -11.73
CA ASN A 837 -32.82 -16.62 -10.71
C ASN A 837 -34.04 -15.88 -10.11
N VAL A 838 -34.49 -14.78 -10.72
CA VAL A 838 -35.76 -14.12 -10.36
C VAL A 838 -36.78 -14.34 -11.46
N VAL A 839 -37.75 -15.21 -11.19
CA VAL A 839 -38.70 -15.74 -12.19
C VAL A 839 -40.13 -15.58 -11.72
N TYR A 840 -41.09 -15.61 -12.64
CA TYR A 840 -42.51 -15.69 -12.27
C TYR A 840 -42.79 -16.95 -11.47
N GLN A 841 -43.40 -16.80 -10.30
CA GLN A 841 -43.74 -17.93 -9.43
C GLN A 841 -44.67 -18.94 -10.11
N THR A 842 -45.57 -18.47 -10.98
CA THR A 842 -46.58 -19.30 -11.66
C THR A 842 -46.04 -20.09 -12.84
N THR A 843 -44.95 -19.64 -13.49
CA THR A 843 -44.46 -20.24 -14.74
C THR A 843 -43.00 -20.69 -14.68
N GLY A 844 -42.22 -20.23 -13.70
CA GLY A 844 -40.78 -20.43 -13.63
C GLY A 844 -40.00 -19.73 -14.75
N LYS A 845 -40.63 -18.85 -15.53
CA LYS A 845 -40.00 -18.11 -16.63
C LYS A 845 -39.46 -16.75 -16.16
N LEU A 846 -38.38 -16.31 -16.80
CA LEU A 846 -37.90 -14.94 -16.66
C LEU A 846 -38.93 -13.94 -17.21
N PRO A 847 -39.12 -12.81 -16.54
CA PRO A 847 -39.94 -11.72 -17.07
C PRO A 847 -39.21 -10.94 -18.16
N PRO A 848 -39.95 -10.22 -19.01
CA PRO A 848 -39.37 -9.48 -20.13
C PRO A 848 -38.55 -8.24 -19.72
N GLU A 849 -38.72 -7.73 -18.50
CA GLU A 849 -38.06 -6.50 -18.02
C GLU A 849 -36.58 -6.66 -17.68
N TRP A 850 -36.11 -7.90 -17.44
CA TRP A 850 -34.70 -8.19 -17.20
C TRP A 850 -34.24 -9.45 -17.94
N MET A 851 -32.93 -9.64 -18.02
CA MET A 851 -32.31 -10.73 -18.76
C MET A 851 -31.59 -11.70 -17.82
N ALA A 852 -31.46 -12.98 -18.19
CA ALA A 852 -30.56 -13.89 -17.47
C ALA A 852 -29.11 -13.43 -17.58
N SER A 853 -28.73 -13.03 -18.79
CA SER A 853 -27.36 -12.65 -19.15
C SER A 853 -27.33 -11.66 -20.31
N LYS A 854 -26.19 -11.00 -20.49
CA LYS A 854 -25.87 -10.18 -21.68
C LYS A 854 -24.49 -10.52 -22.21
N ILE A 855 -24.37 -10.59 -23.54
CA ILE A 855 -23.10 -10.80 -24.23
C ILE A 855 -22.56 -9.45 -24.70
N PHE A 856 -21.36 -9.11 -24.24
CA PHE A 856 -20.59 -7.94 -24.68
C PHE A 856 -19.53 -8.37 -25.68
N ASN A 857 -19.40 -7.62 -26.77
CA ASN A 857 -18.43 -7.89 -27.83
C ASN A 857 -17.22 -6.96 -27.64
N PHE A 858 -16.09 -7.55 -27.31
CA PHE A 858 -14.79 -6.89 -27.27
C PHE A 858 -14.04 -7.16 -28.57
N ASN A 859 -12.98 -6.39 -28.82
CA ASN A 859 -12.13 -6.61 -29.98
C ASN A 859 -11.46 -7.99 -29.91
N GLY A 860 -11.97 -8.98 -30.66
CA GLY A 860 -11.42 -10.33 -30.78
C GLY A 860 -12.09 -11.42 -29.91
N PHE A 861 -12.93 -11.05 -28.93
CA PHE A 861 -13.59 -12.03 -28.06
C PHE A 861 -14.94 -11.54 -27.51
N LYS A 862 -15.71 -12.46 -26.92
CA LYS A 862 -17.02 -12.19 -26.33
C LYS A 862 -17.03 -12.53 -24.85
N LEU A 863 -17.58 -11.62 -24.04
CA LEU A 863 -17.78 -11.77 -22.59
C LEU A 863 -19.27 -11.90 -22.31
N GLY A 864 -19.67 -12.99 -21.64
CA GLY A 864 -21.01 -13.16 -21.11
C GLY A 864 -21.07 -12.72 -19.65
N VAL A 865 -22.05 -11.89 -19.31
CA VAL A 865 -22.31 -11.44 -17.93
C VAL A 865 -23.66 -12.02 -17.52
N ILE A 866 -23.67 -12.90 -16.53
CA ILE A 866 -24.86 -13.53 -15.97
C ILE A 866 -25.23 -12.79 -14.68
N GLY A 867 -26.48 -12.36 -14.55
CA GLY A 867 -27.00 -11.75 -13.34
C GLY A 867 -27.52 -12.77 -12.33
N TYR A 868 -27.43 -12.50 -11.04
CA TYR A 868 -28.09 -13.29 -10.00
C TYR A 868 -28.44 -12.46 -8.77
N THR A 869 -29.31 -13.00 -7.91
CA THR A 869 -29.68 -12.39 -6.62
C THR A 869 -29.63 -13.42 -5.48
N LEU A 870 -29.62 -12.95 -4.24
CA LEU A 870 -29.60 -13.77 -3.02
C LEU A 870 -30.93 -14.50 -2.74
N PRO A 871 -30.89 -15.78 -2.31
CA PRO A 871 -32.07 -16.53 -1.88
C PRO A 871 -32.86 -15.88 -0.73
N GLU A 872 -32.21 -15.09 0.11
CA GLU A 872 -32.77 -14.45 1.29
C GLU A 872 -33.68 -13.24 0.97
N LEU A 873 -33.67 -12.77 -0.28
CA LEU A 873 -34.42 -11.58 -0.74
C LEU A 873 -35.87 -11.52 -0.20
N PRO A 874 -36.70 -12.59 -0.25
CA PRO A 874 -38.08 -12.53 0.23
C PRO A 874 -38.23 -12.18 1.72
N THR A 875 -37.18 -12.32 2.51
CA THR A 875 -37.17 -11.98 3.95
C THR A 875 -36.57 -10.60 4.26
N LEU A 876 -35.98 -9.95 3.25
CA LEU A 876 -35.26 -8.68 3.36
C LEU A 876 -36.07 -7.48 2.86
N ILE A 877 -37.23 -7.74 2.27
CA ILE A 877 -38.17 -6.72 1.81
C ILE A 877 -39.54 -6.94 2.45
N PHE A 878 -40.45 -5.98 2.30
CA PHE A 878 -41.82 -6.16 2.74
C PHE A 878 -42.48 -7.39 2.08
N PRO A 879 -43.14 -8.27 2.86
CA PRO A 879 -43.85 -9.42 2.30
C PRO A 879 -44.88 -9.01 1.24
N GLY A 880 -44.87 -9.72 0.12
CA GLY A 880 -45.69 -9.41 -1.05
C GLY A 880 -45.07 -8.42 -2.04
N TYR A 881 -44.00 -7.68 -1.67
CA TYR A 881 -43.35 -6.75 -2.60
C TYR A 881 -42.58 -7.46 -3.72
N LEU A 882 -42.27 -8.75 -3.54
CA LEU A 882 -41.72 -9.59 -4.59
C LEU A 882 -42.79 -10.10 -5.57
N ASP A 883 -44.07 -10.11 -5.21
CA ASP A 883 -45.12 -10.69 -6.06
C ASP A 883 -45.13 -10.01 -7.43
N PRO A 884 -45.30 -10.75 -8.55
CA PRO A 884 -45.60 -12.19 -8.66
C PRO A 884 -44.36 -13.09 -8.82
N PHE A 885 -43.19 -12.66 -8.34
CA PHE A 885 -41.90 -13.32 -8.57
C PHE A 885 -41.49 -14.22 -7.41
N MET A 886 -40.55 -15.12 -7.69
CA MET A 886 -39.84 -15.92 -6.70
C MET A 886 -38.35 -15.95 -7.03
N VAL A 887 -37.53 -16.16 -6.00
CA VAL A 887 -36.09 -16.41 -6.16
C VAL A 887 -35.83 -17.91 -6.20
N THR A 888 -35.18 -18.40 -7.25
CA THR A 888 -34.73 -19.78 -7.38
C THR A 888 -33.27 -19.92 -6.96
N ASP A 889 -32.80 -21.17 -6.81
CA ASP A 889 -31.39 -21.45 -6.49
C ASP A 889 -30.44 -20.81 -7.53
N PRO A 890 -29.57 -19.86 -7.11
CA PRO A 890 -28.65 -19.19 -8.01
C PRO A 890 -27.63 -20.15 -8.64
N VAL A 891 -27.20 -21.21 -7.94
CA VAL A 891 -26.23 -22.17 -8.48
C VAL A 891 -26.80 -22.84 -9.72
N ALA A 892 -28.02 -23.40 -9.62
CA ALA A 892 -28.69 -24.04 -10.74
C ALA A 892 -28.94 -23.07 -11.91
N ALA A 893 -29.41 -21.85 -11.62
CA ALA A 893 -29.71 -20.86 -12.64
C ALA A 893 -28.46 -20.39 -13.41
N ILE A 894 -27.40 -20.04 -12.69
CA ILE A 894 -26.14 -19.58 -13.29
C ILE A 894 -25.48 -20.70 -14.10
N ASN A 895 -25.44 -21.93 -13.58
CA ASN A 895 -24.85 -23.06 -14.29
C ASN A 895 -25.58 -23.35 -15.61
N ALA A 896 -26.92 -23.31 -15.61
CA ALA A 896 -27.71 -23.50 -16.81
C ALA A 896 -27.43 -22.42 -17.86
N GLU A 897 -27.36 -21.16 -17.45
CA GLU A 897 -27.09 -20.04 -18.36
C GLU A 897 -25.64 -20.03 -18.84
N ALA A 898 -24.67 -20.34 -17.99
CA ALA A 898 -23.27 -20.49 -18.37
C ALA A 898 -23.11 -21.59 -19.42
N ALA A 899 -23.77 -22.74 -19.24
CA ALA A 899 -23.79 -23.82 -20.23
C ALA A 899 -24.43 -23.36 -21.56
N SER A 900 -25.52 -22.59 -21.50
CA SER A 900 -26.17 -22.00 -22.68
C SER A 900 -25.23 -21.06 -23.45
N LEU A 901 -24.55 -20.13 -22.75
CA LEU A 901 -23.60 -19.18 -23.33
C LEU A 901 -22.36 -19.87 -23.94
N ARG A 902 -21.87 -20.91 -23.29
CA ARG A 902 -20.73 -21.72 -23.76
C ARG A 902 -21.12 -22.60 -24.95
N SER A 903 -22.37 -23.07 -25.00
CA SER A 903 -22.86 -23.85 -26.12
C SER A 903 -22.75 -23.04 -27.43
N LYS A 904 -22.29 -23.71 -28.51
CA LYS A 904 -22.02 -23.10 -29.83
C LYS A 904 -20.77 -22.20 -29.92
N GLY A 905 -19.87 -22.22 -28.92
CA GLY A 905 -18.57 -21.51 -28.99
C GLY A 905 -18.71 -19.99 -29.09
N LYS A 906 -19.82 -19.45 -28.57
CA LYS A 906 -20.21 -18.05 -28.76
C LYS A 906 -19.60 -17.09 -27.74
N VAL A 907 -19.03 -17.59 -26.63
CA VAL A 907 -18.53 -16.76 -25.53
C VAL A 907 -17.21 -17.33 -25.00
N ASN A 908 -16.22 -16.45 -24.87
CA ASN A 908 -14.84 -16.77 -24.47
C ASN A 908 -14.64 -16.70 -22.96
N ALA A 909 -15.27 -15.72 -22.32
CA ALA A 909 -15.24 -15.50 -20.88
C ALA A 909 -16.68 -15.37 -20.35
N VAL A 910 -16.98 -15.95 -19.20
CA VAL A 910 -18.29 -15.83 -18.53
C VAL A 910 -18.06 -15.37 -17.11
N ILE A 911 -18.77 -14.33 -16.67
CA ILE A 911 -18.78 -13.89 -15.28
C ILE A 911 -20.19 -13.94 -14.72
N ALA A 912 -20.32 -14.21 -13.43
CA ALA A 912 -21.54 -14.06 -12.67
C ALA A 912 -21.42 -12.78 -11.83
N VAL A 913 -22.39 -11.88 -11.94
CA VAL A 913 -22.46 -10.64 -11.17
C VAL A 913 -23.79 -10.65 -10.45
N GLY A 914 -23.81 -10.30 -9.17
CA GLY A 914 -25.06 -10.32 -8.43
C GLY A 914 -24.91 -9.96 -6.97
N HIS A 915 -26.04 -10.03 -6.29
CA HIS A 915 -26.19 -9.46 -4.97
C HIS A 915 -26.14 -10.55 -3.90
N MET A 916 -24.95 -11.05 -3.58
CA MET A 916 -24.72 -12.00 -2.48
C MET A 916 -23.31 -11.77 -1.92
N GLY A 917 -23.17 -11.72 -0.60
CA GLY A 917 -21.93 -11.31 0.04
C GLY A 917 -21.11 -12.44 0.64
N GLY A 918 -19.83 -12.15 0.83
CA GLY A 918 -18.90 -12.97 1.60
C GLY A 918 -18.92 -12.63 3.08
N ASP A 919 -18.28 -13.50 3.87
CA ASP A 919 -18.01 -13.32 5.29
C ASP A 919 -16.50 -13.25 5.56
N GLY A 920 -16.12 -12.70 6.73
CA GLY A 920 -14.74 -12.69 7.23
C GLY A 920 -14.08 -11.32 7.20
N THR A 921 -12.91 -11.20 7.85
CA THR A 921 -12.20 -9.92 8.02
C THR A 921 -11.04 -9.73 7.06
N SER A 922 -10.60 -10.78 6.37
CA SER A 922 -9.51 -10.72 5.41
C SER A 922 -10.05 -10.48 4.00
N ILE A 923 -9.56 -9.44 3.33
CA ILE A 923 -9.84 -9.16 1.92
C ILE A 923 -9.49 -10.35 0.99
N PHE A 924 -8.43 -11.11 1.32
CA PHE A 924 -7.91 -12.17 0.45
C PHE A 924 -8.45 -13.56 0.78
N ASN A 925 -9.01 -13.76 1.97
CA ASN A 925 -9.49 -15.06 2.45
C ASN A 925 -10.92 -14.99 3.02
N PRO A 926 -11.91 -14.58 2.21
CA PRO A 926 -13.31 -14.61 2.63
C PRO A 926 -13.83 -16.05 2.78
N THR A 927 -14.93 -16.16 3.51
CA THR A 927 -15.78 -17.36 3.59
C THR A 927 -17.23 -16.99 3.26
N GLY A 928 -18.21 -17.82 3.59
CA GLY A 928 -19.62 -17.45 3.49
C GLY A 928 -20.29 -17.75 2.15
N ALA A 929 -21.48 -17.17 1.97
CA ALA A 929 -22.40 -17.52 0.89
C ALA A 929 -21.82 -17.26 -0.51
N LEU A 930 -21.17 -16.12 -0.73
CA LEU A 930 -20.52 -15.79 -2.00
C LEU A 930 -19.43 -16.80 -2.39
N VAL A 931 -18.62 -17.23 -1.42
CA VAL A 931 -17.55 -18.22 -1.65
C VAL A 931 -18.15 -19.59 -1.96
N ASN A 932 -19.18 -20.00 -1.19
CA ASN A 932 -19.90 -21.25 -1.43
C ASN A 932 -20.57 -21.27 -2.81
N LEU A 933 -21.15 -20.14 -3.25
CA LEU A 933 -21.69 -19.99 -4.59
C LEU A 933 -20.59 -20.24 -5.62
N ALA A 934 -19.49 -19.50 -5.54
CA ALA A 934 -18.39 -19.59 -6.51
C ALA A 934 -17.82 -21.02 -6.66
N ASP A 935 -17.65 -21.73 -5.54
CA ASP A 935 -17.13 -23.11 -5.51
C ASP A 935 -18.08 -24.13 -6.17
N ASN A 936 -19.37 -23.82 -6.28
CA ASN A 936 -20.38 -24.68 -6.92
C ASN A 936 -20.72 -24.29 -8.37
N LEU A 937 -20.07 -23.25 -8.92
CA LEU A 937 -20.28 -22.81 -10.31
C LEU A 937 -19.35 -23.51 -11.30
N THR A 938 -19.90 -23.82 -12.47
CA THR A 938 -19.22 -24.47 -13.60
C THR A 938 -19.33 -23.60 -14.84
N GLY A 939 -18.26 -23.51 -15.64
CA GLY A 939 -18.23 -22.70 -16.87
C GLY A 939 -18.12 -21.18 -16.67
N VAL A 940 -18.06 -20.72 -15.42
CA VAL A 940 -17.88 -19.32 -14.98
C VAL A 940 -16.42 -19.06 -14.63
N ASN A 941 -15.89 -17.90 -15.02
CA ASN A 941 -14.51 -17.46 -14.79
C ASN A 941 -14.39 -16.53 -13.57
N ALA A 942 -15.38 -15.70 -13.28
CA ALA A 942 -15.37 -14.82 -12.11
C ALA A 942 -16.77 -14.62 -11.51
N VAL A 943 -16.83 -14.33 -10.22
CA VAL A 943 -18.06 -14.13 -9.44
C VAL A 943 -17.96 -12.83 -8.65
N PHE A 944 -18.87 -11.89 -8.91
CA PHE A 944 -18.88 -10.59 -8.25
C PHE A 944 -20.08 -10.54 -7.31
N GLY A 945 -19.82 -10.30 -6.02
CA GLY A 945 -20.81 -10.21 -4.95
C GLY A 945 -21.07 -8.79 -4.46
N GLY A 946 -21.94 -8.67 -3.47
CA GLY A 946 -22.41 -7.41 -2.86
C GLY A 946 -23.09 -7.70 -1.53
N HIS A 947 -24.05 -6.89 -1.11
CA HIS A 947 -24.95 -7.15 0.04
C HIS A 947 -24.34 -7.00 1.43
N THR A 948 -23.15 -7.55 1.68
CA THR A 948 -22.51 -7.48 3.02
C THR A 948 -21.66 -6.24 3.20
N HIS A 949 -21.54 -5.40 2.16
CA HIS A 949 -20.76 -4.15 2.13
C HIS A 949 -19.26 -4.38 2.40
N SER A 950 -18.77 -5.58 2.11
CA SER A 950 -17.40 -5.98 2.43
C SER A 950 -16.47 -5.73 1.24
N GLU A 951 -15.16 -5.81 1.47
CA GLU A 951 -14.17 -5.78 0.40
C GLU A 951 -13.48 -7.12 0.32
N TYR A 952 -13.59 -7.78 -0.83
CA TYR A 952 -12.92 -9.04 -1.08
C TYR A 952 -12.32 -9.10 -2.48
N ILE A 953 -11.13 -9.70 -2.58
CA ILE A 953 -10.47 -10.09 -3.84
C ILE A 953 -9.78 -11.42 -3.57
N THR A 954 -10.34 -12.53 -4.04
CA THR A 954 -9.77 -13.86 -3.82
C THR A 954 -9.86 -14.74 -5.05
N TYR A 955 -9.02 -15.77 -5.08
CA TYR A 955 -8.95 -16.73 -6.16
C TYR A 955 -9.25 -18.12 -5.62
N ARG A 956 -10.19 -18.82 -6.27
CA ARG A 956 -10.59 -20.17 -5.86
C ARG A 956 -9.61 -21.21 -6.40
N PRO A 957 -9.56 -22.42 -5.81
CA PRO A 957 -8.63 -23.47 -6.26
C PRO A 957 -8.73 -23.86 -7.73
N ASP A 958 -9.88 -23.61 -8.37
CA ASP A 958 -10.11 -23.84 -9.80
C ASP A 958 -9.80 -22.63 -10.69
N GLY A 959 -9.20 -21.57 -10.13
CA GLY A 959 -8.78 -20.35 -10.81
C GLY A 959 -9.86 -19.27 -10.96
N LYS A 960 -11.07 -19.46 -10.41
CA LYS A 960 -12.10 -18.40 -10.43
C LYS A 960 -11.71 -17.20 -9.58
N LEU A 961 -11.89 -16.00 -10.11
CA LEU A 961 -11.82 -14.76 -9.34
C LEU A 961 -13.14 -14.52 -8.61
N VAL A 962 -13.09 -14.18 -7.33
CA VAL A 962 -14.25 -13.75 -6.54
C VAL A 962 -13.96 -12.38 -5.96
N THR A 963 -14.90 -11.44 -6.10
CA THR A 963 -14.71 -10.08 -5.58
C THR A 963 -15.99 -9.43 -5.08
N GLU A 964 -15.85 -8.53 -4.11
CA GLU A 964 -16.91 -7.69 -3.54
C GLU A 964 -16.32 -6.29 -3.30
N ALA A 965 -17.14 -5.25 -3.43
CA ALA A 965 -16.75 -3.86 -3.21
C ALA A 965 -17.60 -3.23 -2.08
N PRO A 966 -17.01 -2.41 -1.21
CA PRO A 966 -17.74 -1.65 -0.19
C PRO A 966 -18.84 -0.76 -0.76
N ASN A 967 -19.86 -0.51 0.07
CA ASN A 967 -21.06 0.23 -0.31
C ASN A 967 -20.84 1.74 -0.51
N GLY A 968 -21.83 2.42 -1.08
CA GLY A 968 -21.89 3.88 -1.18
C GLY A 968 -20.86 4.50 -2.13
N GLY A 969 -20.17 3.69 -2.93
CA GLY A 969 -19.08 4.16 -3.78
C GLY A 969 -17.84 4.60 -3.00
N LEU A 970 -17.67 4.12 -1.76
CA LEU A 970 -16.45 4.32 -0.97
C LEU A 970 -15.22 3.77 -1.68
N ARG A 971 -15.41 2.69 -2.46
CA ARG A 971 -14.41 2.09 -3.33
C ARG A 971 -15.08 1.50 -4.57
N PHE A 972 -14.27 1.21 -5.56
CA PHE A 972 -14.67 0.41 -6.71
C PHE A 972 -13.53 -0.52 -7.12
N ASN A 973 -13.90 -1.64 -7.73
CA ASN A 973 -12.92 -2.62 -8.19
C ASN A 973 -12.73 -2.48 -9.70
N ARG A 974 -11.49 -2.53 -10.16
CA ARG A 974 -11.14 -2.71 -11.57
C ARG A 974 -10.74 -4.16 -11.78
N ILE A 975 -11.47 -4.85 -12.65
CA ILE A 975 -11.22 -6.24 -13.03
C ILE A 975 -10.71 -6.28 -14.46
N ARG A 976 -9.66 -7.08 -14.72
CA ARG A 976 -9.07 -7.30 -16.03
C ARG A 976 -9.15 -8.77 -16.39
N ILE A 977 -9.79 -9.06 -17.52
CA ILE A 977 -9.88 -10.42 -18.06
C ILE A 977 -9.14 -10.44 -19.39
N THR A 978 -8.04 -11.19 -19.44
CA THR A 978 -7.24 -11.33 -20.66
C THR A 978 -7.58 -12.62 -21.39
N VAL A 979 -7.94 -12.50 -22.66
CA VAL A 979 -8.19 -13.60 -23.58
C VAL A 979 -7.09 -13.65 -24.62
N ASP A 980 -6.57 -14.85 -24.85
CA ASP A 980 -5.73 -15.12 -26.02
C ASP A 980 -6.63 -15.34 -27.25
N THR A 981 -6.49 -14.49 -28.27
CA THR A 981 -7.33 -14.57 -29.47
C THR A 981 -7.07 -15.81 -30.32
N ASN A 982 -5.92 -16.47 -30.17
CA ASN A 982 -5.57 -17.69 -30.90
C ASN A 982 -6.27 -18.91 -30.29
N THR A 983 -6.11 -19.13 -28.99
CA THR A 983 -6.73 -20.26 -28.27
C THR A 983 -8.19 -20.00 -27.90
N LYS A 984 -8.62 -18.74 -27.91
CA LYS A 984 -9.95 -18.27 -27.52
C LYS A 984 -10.28 -18.52 -26.04
N GLN A 985 -9.25 -18.73 -25.22
CA GLN A 985 -9.34 -18.99 -23.77
C GLN A 985 -8.99 -17.76 -22.95
N VAL A 986 -9.58 -17.68 -21.76
CA VAL A 986 -9.11 -16.77 -20.70
C VAL A 986 -7.78 -17.32 -20.19
N ILE A 987 -6.73 -16.50 -20.27
CA ILE A 987 -5.37 -16.89 -19.84
C ILE A 987 -4.94 -16.17 -18.56
N TYR A 988 -5.61 -15.07 -18.21
CA TYR A 988 -5.25 -14.27 -17.04
C TYR A 988 -6.46 -13.48 -16.54
N MET A 989 -6.60 -13.37 -15.21
CA MET A 989 -7.59 -12.52 -14.56
C MET A 989 -6.99 -11.84 -13.34
N THR A 990 -7.25 -10.54 -13.20
CA THR A 990 -6.87 -9.80 -12.00
C THR A 990 -7.87 -8.74 -11.59
N ALA A 991 -7.86 -8.39 -10.31
CA ALA A 991 -8.67 -7.33 -9.75
C ALA A 991 -7.84 -6.47 -8.80
N ASP A 992 -8.09 -5.18 -8.83
CA ASP A 992 -7.55 -4.16 -7.95
C ASP A 992 -8.68 -3.24 -7.46
N TYR A 993 -8.57 -2.69 -6.25
CA TYR A 993 -9.55 -1.76 -5.69
C TYR A 993 -8.97 -0.33 -5.60
N HIS A 994 -9.84 0.66 -5.68
CA HIS A 994 -9.46 2.07 -5.68
C HIS A 994 -10.35 2.92 -4.78
N LYS A 995 -9.72 3.91 -4.13
CA LYS A 995 -10.38 4.90 -3.27
C LYS A 995 -10.63 6.19 -4.07
N PRO A 996 -11.88 6.51 -4.44
CA PRO A 996 -12.22 7.70 -5.21
C PRO A 996 -12.21 8.95 -4.32
N TRP A 997 -11.02 9.35 -3.86
CA TRP A 997 -10.86 10.59 -3.08
C TRP A 997 -11.26 11.81 -3.91
N ASN A 998 -11.90 12.78 -3.26
CA ASN A 998 -12.44 13.97 -3.93
C ASN A 998 -11.37 15.06 -4.10
N ILE A 999 -10.41 15.12 -3.19
CA ILE A 999 -9.33 16.10 -3.21
C ILE A 999 -8.51 15.98 -4.50
N GLY A 1000 -8.32 17.10 -5.17
CA GLY A 1000 -7.63 17.20 -6.46
C GLY A 1000 -8.42 16.68 -7.67
N VAL A 1001 -9.69 16.28 -7.48
CA VAL A 1001 -10.54 15.80 -8.56
C VAL A 1001 -11.62 16.83 -8.85
N THR A 1002 -11.76 17.21 -10.13
CA THR A 1002 -12.86 18.08 -10.56
C THR A 1002 -14.13 17.24 -10.67
N PRO A 1003 -15.22 17.55 -9.91
CA PRO A 1003 -16.47 16.82 -10.04
C PRO A 1003 -17.08 17.01 -11.43
N ASN A 1004 -17.80 16.01 -11.92
CA ASN A 1004 -18.54 16.12 -13.17
C ASN A 1004 -19.60 17.24 -13.03
N PRO A 1005 -19.53 18.30 -13.85
CA PRO A 1005 -20.34 19.50 -13.64
C PRO A 1005 -21.83 19.25 -13.86
N ALA A 1006 -22.21 18.33 -14.76
CA ALA A 1006 -23.61 18.02 -15.02
C ALA A 1006 -24.24 17.24 -13.86
N ILE A 1007 -23.53 16.23 -13.32
CA ILE A 1007 -23.99 15.48 -12.15
C ILE A 1007 -24.06 16.40 -10.93
N GLN A 1008 -23.04 17.23 -10.71
CA GLN A 1008 -23.02 18.15 -9.57
C GLN A 1008 -24.17 19.16 -9.64
N ALA A 1009 -24.42 19.77 -10.81
CA ALA A 1009 -25.53 20.70 -10.98
C ALA A 1009 -26.89 20.05 -10.68
N TYR A 1010 -27.07 18.78 -11.05
CA TYR A 1010 -28.30 18.07 -10.75
C TYR A 1010 -28.45 17.78 -9.26
N ILE A 1011 -27.38 17.37 -8.59
CA ILE A 1011 -27.35 17.20 -7.11
C ILE A 1011 -27.70 18.52 -6.41
N ASP A 1012 -27.15 19.64 -6.88
CA ASP A 1012 -27.41 20.97 -6.31
C ASP A 1012 -28.88 21.38 -6.45
N GLU A 1013 -29.51 21.08 -7.60
CA GLU A 1013 -30.95 21.30 -7.83
C GLU A 1013 -31.82 20.51 -6.84
N LEU A 1014 -31.53 19.21 -6.68
CA LEU A 1014 -32.26 18.33 -5.75
C LEU A 1014 -32.12 18.82 -4.30
N ASN A 1015 -30.92 19.22 -3.89
CA ASN A 1015 -30.68 19.77 -2.57
C ASN A 1015 -31.45 21.07 -2.33
N ALA A 1016 -31.52 21.95 -3.33
CA ALA A 1016 -32.27 23.20 -3.25
C ALA A 1016 -33.77 22.97 -3.06
N GLU A 1017 -34.34 21.95 -3.70
CA GLU A 1017 -35.75 21.58 -3.52
C GLU A 1017 -36.03 20.99 -2.13
N LEU A 1018 -35.09 20.20 -1.59
CA LEU A 1018 -35.24 19.53 -0.30
C LEU A 1018 -34.97 20.41 0.92
N ALA A 1019 -34.09 21.40 0.80
CA ALA A 1019 -33.64 22.22 1.93
C ALA A 1019 -34.78 22.82 2.79
N PRO A 1020 -35.89 23.36 2.24
CA PRO A 1020 -36.99 23.90 3.03
C PRO A 1020 -37.66 22.90 3.98
N ILE A 1021 -37.56 21.60 3.68
CA ILE A 1021 -38.15 20.52 4.47
C ILE A 1021 -37.06 19.89 5.35
N MET A 1022 -35.99 19.42 4.73
CA MET A 1022 -34.99 18.56 5.35
C MET A 1022 -34.08 19.32 6.33
N SER A 1023 -33.84 20.61 6.10
CA SER A 1023 -32.99 21.43 6.98
C SER A 1023 -33.69 21.95 8.23
N THR A 1024 -34.96 21.60 8.44
CA THR A 1024 -35.70 22.00 9.65
C THR A 1024 -35.07 21.33 10.88
N VAL A 1025 -34.49 22.12 11.78
CA VAL A 1025 -34.03 21.64 13.10
C VAL A 1025 -35.24 21.34 13.97
N ILE A 1026 -35.41 20.07 14.34
CA ILE A 1026 -36.55 19.58 15.15
C ILE A 1026 -36.18 19.39 16.62
N GLY A 1027 -34.88 19.41 16.94
CA GLY A 1027 -34.39 19.30 18.30
C GLY A 1027 -32.87 19.29 18.37
N ASN A 1028 -32.38 19.01 19.56
CA ASN A 1028 -30.98 18.99 19.92
C ASN A 1028 -30.67 17.80 20.84
N SER A 1029 -29.41 17.35 20.83
CA SER A 1029 -28.85 16.38 21.76
C SER A 1029 -27.66 16.99 22.51
N THR A 1030 -27.45 16.59 23.77
CA THR A 1030 -26.23 16.95 24.52
C THR A 1030 -25.02 16.11 24.14
N ARG A 1031 -25.23 15.02 23.39
CA ARG A 1031 -24.19 14.10 22.90
C ARG A 1031 -24.36 13.80 21.42
N TYR A 1032 -23.26 13.47 20.75
CA TYR A 1032 -23.31 12.92 19.40
C TYR A 1032 -24.01 11.55 19.41
N ILE A 1033 -24.93 11.32 18.48
CA ILE A 1033 -25.69 10.08 18.35
C ILE A 1033 -25.35 9.46 16.98
N PRO A 1034 -24.31 8.61 16.91
CA PRO A 1034 -23.91 7.95 15.67
C PRO A 1034 -24.82 6.75 15.37
N ARG A 1035 -24.79 6.30 14.12
CA ARG A 1035 -25.26 4.97 13.69
C ARG A 1035 -24.47 3.86 14.38
N ALA A 1036 -23.18 4.11 14.60
CA ALA A 1036 -22.27 3.13 15.15
C ALA A 1036 -22.77 2.59 16.51
N ASP A 1037 -22.61 1.30 16.72
CA ASP A 1037 -22.94 0.68 17.99
C ASP A 1037 -21.84 0.89 19.04
N ALA A 1038 -22.14 0.51 20.28
CA ALA A 1038 -21.22 0.62 21.40
C ALA A 1038 -19.95 -0.26 21.25
N CYS A 1039 -19.89 -1.12 20.24
CA CYS A 1039 -18.72 -1.94 19.92
C CYS A 1039 -17.88 -1.32 18.79
N GLY A 1040 -18.18 -0.08 18.40
CA GLY A 1040 -17.41 0.70 17.44
C GLY A 1040 -17.67 0.33 15.99
N ARG A 1041 -18.68 -0.51 15.70
CA ARG A 1041 -19.02 -0.86 14.32
C ARG A 1041 -19.88 0.21 13.68
N ALA A 1042 -19.42 0.74 12.55
CA ALA A 1042 -20.13 1.76 11.78
C ALA A 1042 -21.52 1.31 11.27
N ASP A 1043 -21.74 -0.01 11.08
CA ASP A 1043 -23.02 -0.54 10.62
C ASP A 1043 -24.09 -0.64 11.73
N GLY A 1044 -23.69 -0.65 13.01
CA GLY A 1044 -24.55 -0.66 14.19
C GLY A 1044 -25.19 -2.01 14.53
N ARG A 1045 -24.58 -3.13 14.12
CA ARG A 1045 -25.25 -4.46 14.05
C ARG A 1045 -24.79 -5.52 15.06
N LEU A 1046 -23.93 -5.21 16.03
CA LEU A 1046 -23.46 -6.18 17.03
C LEU A 1046 -23.81 -5.84 18.47
N CYS A 1047 -24.04 -4.57 18.78
CA CYS A 1047 -24.20 -4.09 20.14
C CYS A 1047 -25.33 -3.07 20.29
N GLU A 1048 -25.70 -2.77 21.54
CA GLU A 1048 -26.56 -1.64 21.88
C GLU A 1048 -26.00 -0.35 21.27
N SER A 1049 -26.88 0.52 20.78
CA SER A 1049 -26.49 1.76 20.11
C SER A 1049 -27.32 2.93 20.62
N LEU A 1050 -26.74 4.12 20.68
CA LEU A 1050 -27.45 5.32 21.13
C LEU A 1050 -28.65 5.62 20.24
N ILE A 1051 -28.52 5.43 18.92
CA ILE A 1051 -29.63 5.62 17.98
C ILE A 1051 -30.72 4.56 18.16
N GLY A 1052 -30.34 3.31 18.43
CA GLY A 1052 -31.26 2.23 18.73
C GLY A 1052 -32.09 2.52 19.97
N ASP A 1053 -31.45 2.96 21.04
CA ASP A 1053 -32.11 3.31 22.30
C ASP A 1053 -33.10 4.45 22.14
N VAL A 1054 -32.69 5.56 21.49
CA VAL A 1054 -33.55 6.72 21.25
C VAL A 1054 -34.76 6.33 20.39
N THR A 1055 -34.53 5.52 19.35
CA THR A 1055 -35.60 5.07 18.45
C THR A 1055 -36.58 4.17 19.19
N ALA A 1056 -36.09 3.15 19.91
CA ALA A 1056 -36.94 2.24 20.67
C ALA A 1056 -37.70 2.96 21.79
N ASP A 1057 -37.08 3.94 22.46
CA ASP A 1057 -37.74 4.78 23.46
C ASP A 1057 -38.88 5.62 22.84
N ALA A 1058 -38.65 6.20 21.67
CA ALA A 1058 -39.68 6.93 20.92
C ALA A 1058 -40.90 6.05 20.62
N LEU A 1059 -40.69 4.81 20.17
CA LEU A 1059 -41.77 3.86 19.92
C LEU A 1059 -42.53 3.51 21.21
N ARG A 1060 -41.79 3.14 22.27
CA ARG A 1060 -42.39 2.66 23.52
C ARG A 1060 -43.21 3.74 24.22
N LEU A 1061 -42.63 4.93 24.34
CA LEU A 1061 -43.20 6.02 25.13
C LEU A 1061 -44.38 6.69 24.41
N THR A 1062 -44.35 6.79 23.08
CA THR A 1062 -45.44 7.39 22.30
C THR A 1062 -46.74 6.59 22.42
N TYR A 1063 -46.65 5.26 22.39
CA TYR A 1063 -47.82 4.37 22.44
C TYR A 1063 -48.08 3.76 23.82
N ASN A 1064 -47.27 4.11 24.83
CA ASN A 1064 -47.40 3.65 26.21
C ASN A 1064 -47.56 2.11 26.34
N VAL A 1065 -46.69 1.38 25.65
CA VAL A 1065 -46.63 -0.09 25.66
C VAL A 1065 -45.57 -0.61 26.66
N ASP A 1066 -45.60 -1.89 26.99
CA ASP A 1066 -44.63 -2.49 27.92
C ASP A 1066 -43.20 -2.38 27.39
N PHE A 1067 -42.97 -2.80 26.15
CA PHE A 1067 -41.64 -2.88 25.53
C PHE A 1067 -41.64 -2.37 24.09
N ALA A 1068 -40.48 -1.99 23.57
CA ALA A 1068 -40.29 -1.81 22.14
C ALA A 1068 -39.07 -2.55 21.62
N ILE A 1069 -39.14 -3.03 20.39
CA ILE A 1069 -38.05 -3.72 19.70
C ILE A 1069 -37.99 -3.21 18.26
N THR A 1070 -36.82 -2.81 17.79
CA THR A 1070 -36.57 -2.54 16.38
C THR A 1070 -35.26 -3.19 15.94
N ASN A 1071 -35.21 -3.72 14.73
CA ASN A 1071 -34.02 -4.32 14.16
C ASN A 1071 -33.00 -3.22 13.77
N SER A 1072 -31.73 -3.43 14.08
CA SER A 1072 -30.63 -2.51 13.75
C SER A 1072 -30.45 -2.26 12.25
N GLY A 1073 -30.87 -3.21 11.42
CA GLY A 1073 -30.83 -3.12 9.96
C GLY A 1073 -31.66 -1.97 9.39
N GLY A 1074 -32.72 -1.57 10.12
CA GLY A 1074 -33.57 -0.43 9.82
C GLY A 1074 -32.96 0.94 10.12
N LEU A 1075 -31.84 1.00 10.87
CA LEU A 1075 -31.16 2.25 11.27
C LEU A 1075 -29.97 2.52 10.35
N ARG A 1076 -30.05 3.58 9.54
CA ARG A 1076 -29.18 3.74 8.36
C ARG A 1076 -28.17 4.89 8.42
N ALA A 1077 -28.32 5.83 9.35
CA ALA A 1077 -27.45 7.00 9.45
C ALA A 1077 -27.27 7.48 10.90
N ASP A 1078 -26.40 8.47 11.07
CA ASP A 1078 -26.26 9.22 12.32
C ASP A 1078 -27.50 10.11 12.51
N LEU A 1079 -27.95 10.27 13.76
CA LEU A 1079 -29.15 11.08 14.06
C LEU A 1079 -28.82 12.55 14.25
N THR A 1080 -27.67 12.83 14.86
CA THR A 1080 -27.20 14.21 15.07
C THR A 1080 -26.39 14.70 13.89
N CYS A 1081 -26.49 15.99 13.62
CA CYS A 1081 -25.62 16.64 12.65
C CYS A 1081 -24.13 16.39 12.93
N PRO A 1082 -23.30 16.23 11.90
CA PRO A 1082 -21.86 16.09 12.05
C PRO A 1082 -21.24 17.43 12.44
N THR A 1083 -20.13 17.40 13.19
CA THR A 1083 -19.48 18.62 13.68
C THR A 1083 -18.78 19.42 12.58
N THR A 1084 -18.51 18.79 11.44
CA THR A 1084 -17.98 19.44 10.24
C THR A 1084 -19.15 19.75 9.32
N ASP A 1085 -19.37 21.04 9.04
CA ASP A 1085 -20.48 21.50 8.21
C ASP A 1085 -20.34 20.99 6.77
N ASN A 1086 -21.39 20.39 6.22
CA ASN A 1086 -21.50 19.98 4.83
C ASN A 1086 -22.80 20.56 4.25
N PRO A 1087 -22.74 21.46 3.25
CA PRO A 1087 -23.94 22.09 2.68
C PRO A 1087 -24.99 21.10 2.12
N SER A 1088 -24.62 19.84 1.89
CA SER A 1088 -25.47 18.78 1.32
C SER A 1088 -25.99 17.75 2.34
N ASP A 1089 -25.72 17.91 3.64
CA ASP A 1089 -26.20 16.99 4.69
C ASP A 1089 -27.49 17.47 5.40
N PHE A 1090 -28.03 18.61 4.95
CA PHE A 1090 -29.18 19.31 5.51
C PHE A 1090 -28.99 19.77 6.96
N CYS A 1091 -27.78 19.79 7.49
CA CYS A 1091 -27.47 20.32 8.80
C CYS A 1091 -27.02 21.79 8.73
N PRO A 1092 -27.39 22.60 9.74
CA PRO A 1092 -26.85 23.96 9.84
C PRO A 1092 -25.44 23.92 10.46
N PRO A 1093 -24.58 24.92 10.17
CA PRO A 1093 -23.33 25.11 10.91
C PRO A 1093 -23.62 25.38 12.39
N TYR A 1094 -22.88 24.74 13.29
CA TYR A 1094 -23.08 24.87 14.74
C TYR A 1094 -21.78 24.62 15.53
N THR A 1095 -21.81 24.86 16.85
CA THR A 1095 -20.72 24.51 17.77
C THR A 1095 -21.22 23.51 18.80
N PRO A 1096 -20.69 22.27 18.83
CA PRO A 1096 -21.09 21.27 19.82
C PRO A 1096 -20.50 21.57 21.22
N PRO A 1097 -21.19 21.18 22.30
CA PRO A 1097 -22.62 20.89 22.41
C PRO A 1097 -23.47 22.17 22.52
N PRO A 1098 -24.77 22.16 22.12
CA PRO A 1098 -25.57 21.01 21.70
C PRO A 1098 -25.34 20.56 20.24
N TYR A 1099 -25.76 19.34 19.92
CA TYR A 1099 -25.78 18.75 18.58
C TYR A 1099 -27.18 18.85 17.97
N PRO A 1100 -27.38 19.62 16.88
CA PRO A 1100 -28.68 19.71 16.21
C PRO A 1100 -29.14 18.37 15.62
N ILE A 1101 -30.45 18.21 15.56
CA ILE A 1101 -31.13 17.11 14.87
C ILE A 1101 -32.12 17.74 13.89
N THR A 1102 -32.04 17.36 12.62
CA THR A 1102 -32.89 17.90 11.56
C THR A 1102 -33.91 16.88 11.10
N ARG A 1103 -34.93 17.33 10.35
CA ARG A 1103 -35.87 16.40 9.72
C ARG A 1103 -35.16 15.46 8.74
N GLY A 1104 -34.18 15.99 8.02
CA GLY A 1104 -33.32 15.22 7.10
C GLY A 1104 -32.53 14.14 7.83
N SER A 1105 -31.94 14.43 8.99
CA SER A 1105 -31.19 13.41 9.74
C SER A 1105 -32.09 12.27 10.24
N VAL A 1106 -33.31 12.57 10.70
CA VAL A 1106 -34.29 11.52 11.07
C VAL A 1106 -34.66 10.63 9.88
N LEU A 1107 -34.92 11.22 8.70
CA LEU A 1107 -35.20 10.44 7.48
C LEU A 1107 -33.98 9.64 7.00
N GLY A 1108 -32.77 10.17 7.22
CA GLY A 1108 -31.54 9.43 6.99
C GLY A 1108 -31.42 8.19 7.88
N VAL A 1109 -31.87 8.27 9.15
CA VAL A 1109 -31.91 7.10 10.05
C VAL A 1109 -32.95 6.08 9.57
N LEU A 1110 -34.16 6.51 9.22
CA LEU A 1110 -35.33 5.66 8.94
C LEU A 1110 -35.87 5.88 7.50
N PRO A 1111 -35.13 5.47 6.45
CA PRO A 1111 -35.47 5.81 5.06
C PRO A 1111 -36.60 4.96 4.46
N PHE A 1112 -37.05 3.90 5.13
CA PHE A 1112 -37.96 2.91 4.54
C PHE A 1112 -39.44 3.30 4.56
N GLY A 1113 -39.80 4.39 5.25
CA GLY A 1113 -41.20 4.77 5.43
C GLY A 1113 -42.00 3.77 6.27
N ASN A 1114 -41.32 2.96 7.10
CA ASN A 1114 -41.96 2.03 8.03
C ASN A 1114 -42.99 2.75 8.89
N VAL A 1115 -44.08 2.05 9.24
CA VAL A 1115 -45.00 2.50 10.29
C VAL A 1115 -44.75 1.74 11.59
N VAL A 1116 -45.08 2.37 12.71
CA VAL A 1116 -45.04 1.68 14.02
C VAL A 1116 -46.19 0.69 14.09
N PHE A 1117 -45.91 -0.51 14.58
CA PHE A 1117 -46.88 -1.58 14.77
C PHE A 1117 -46.95 -1.93 16.26
N THR A 1118 -48.16 -1.93 16.82
CA THR A 1118 -48.40 -2.31 18.22
C THR A 1118 -49.18 -3.60 18.32
N VAL A 1119 -48.76 -4.51 19.19
CA VAL A 1119 -49.40 -5.83 19.36
C VAL A 1119 -49.23 -6.38 20.77
N SER A 1120 -50.19 -7.18 21.22
CA SER A 1120 -50.07 -8.00 22.44
C SER A 1120 -49.43 -9.34 22.12
N ILE A 1121 -48.34 -9.68 22.80
CA ILE A 1121 -47.58 -10.92 22.62
C ILE A 1121 -47.44 -11.67 23.94
N SER A 1122 -47.28 -12.98 23.87
CA SER A 1122 -46.92 -13.81 25.03
C SER A 1122 -45.43 -13.68 25.38
N GLY A 1123 -45.05 -14.03 26.61
CA GLY A 1123 -43.63 -14.07 27.00
C GLY A 1123 -42.81 -15.06 26.17
N ALA A 1124 -43.41 -16.16 25.70
CA ALA A 1124 -42.76 -17.11 24.79
C ALA A 1124 -42.47 -16.48 23.42
N GLU A 1125 -43.41 -15.69 22.88
CA GLU A 1125 -43.21 -14.96 21.62
C GLU A 1125 -42.14 -13.88 21.75
N LEU A 1126 -42.13 -13.14 22.87
CA LEU A 1126 -41.06 -12.19 23.20
C LEU A 1126 -39.70 -12.88 23.22
N LYS A 1127 -39.61 -14.07 23.84
CA LYS A 1127 -38.38 -14.87 23.83
C LYS A 1127 -37.97 -15.20 22.39
N THR A 1128 -38.89 -15.63 21.54
CA THR A 1128 -38.59 -15.93 20.13
C THR A 1128 -38.05 -14.71 19.39
N MET A 1129 -38.59 -13.51 19.61
CA MET A 1129 -38.06 -12.28 19.00
C MET A 1129 -36.61 -12.02 19.44
N LEU A 1130 -36.33 -12.09 20.75
CA LEU A 1130 -34.99 -11.85 21.29
C LEU A 1130 -33.98 -12.90 20.81
N GLU A 1131 -34.39 -14.18 20.76
CA GLU A 1131 -33.59 -15.29 20.22
C GLU A 1131 -33.28 -15.10 18.74
N ASN A 1132 -34.25 -14.67 17.93
CA ASN A 1132 -34.02 -14.36 16.52
C ASN A 1132 -32.99 -13.22 16.38
N GLY A 1133 -33.15 -12.15 17.15
CA GLY A 1133 -32.28 -10.98 17.07
C GLY A 1133 -30.80 -11.30 17.31
N VAL A 1134 -30.48 -12.21 18.24
CA VAL A 1134 -29.09 -12.60 18.52
C VAL A 1134 -28.65 -13.88 17.81
N SER A 1135 -29.44 -14.43 16.87
CA SER A 1135 -29.16 -15.71 16.22
C SER A 1135 -27.94 -15.71 15.29
N ALA A 1136 -27.61 -14.57 14.68
CA ALA A 1136 -26.47 -14.43 13.77
C ALA A 1136 -25.14 -14.20 14.48
N MET A 1137 -25.16 -13.83 15.77
CA MET A 1137 -23.95 -13.54 16.54
C MET A 1137 -22.95 -14.72 16.49
N PRO A 1138 -21.63 -14.45 16.34
CA PRO A 1138 -20.97 -13.14 16.35
C PRO A 1138 -20.96 -12.38 15.00
N ALA A 1139 -21.59 -12.89 13.94
CA ALA A 1139 -21.66 -12.19 12.66
C ALA A 1139 -22.62 -10.99 12.75
N ALA A 1140 -22.22 -9.87 12.14
CA ALA A 1140 -23.04 -8.66 12.07
C ALA A 1140 -24.25 -8.89 11.15
N ASN A 1141 -25.45 -8.61 11.65
CA ASN A 1141 -26.68 -8.81 10.87
C ASN A 1141 -27.75 -7.79 11.24
N GLY A 1142 -28.54 -7.36 10.25
CA GLY A 1142 -29.60 -6.35 10.44
C GLY A 1142 -30.65 -6.75 11.49
N LYS A 1143 -30.87 -8.05 11.70
CA LYS A 1143 -31.84 -8.53 12.70
C LYS A 1143 -31.48 -8.19 14.14
N PHE A 1144 -30.25 -7.77 14.46
CA PHE A 1144 -29.84 -7.49 15.85
C PHE A 1144 -30.82 -6.50 16.52
N PRO A 1145 -31.35 -6.79 17.72
CA PRO A 1145 -32.46 -6.05 18.30
C PRO A 1145 -31.98 -4.88 19.15
N GLN A 1146 -32.50 -3.68 18.86
CA GLN A 1146 -32.44 -2.52 19.75
C GLN A 1146 -33.75 -2.48 20.54
N VAL A 1147 -33.69 -2.30 21.87
CA VAL A 1147 -34.83 -2.54 22.77
C VAL A 1147 -35.10 -1.36 23.71
N SER A 1148 -36.35 -1.23 24.17
CA SER A 1148 -36.76 -0.29 25.22
C SER A 1148 -37.71 -0.93 26.22
N GLY A 1149 -37.60 -0.55 27.50
CA GLY A 1149 -38.45 -1.02 28.60
C GLY A 1149 -38.03 -2.36 29.22
N LEU A 1150 -37.08 -3.07 28.62
CA LEU A 1150 -36.46 -4.29 29.14
C LEU A 1150 -34.95 -4.27 28.93
N CYS A 1151 -34.25 -5.08 29.72
CA CYS A 1151 -32.88 -5.51 29.44
C CYS A 1151 -32.83 -7.03 29.35
N PHE A 1152 -32.03 -7.59 28.45
CA PHE A 1152 -31.86 -9.04 28.36
C PHE A 1152 -30.40 -9.45 28.26
N THR A 1153 -30.12 -10.65 28.79
CA THR A 1153 -28.80 -11.29 28.75
C THR A 1153 -28.86 -12.53 27.89
N TYR A 1154 -27.87 -12.73 27.03
CA TYR A 1154 -27.75 -13.93 26.21
C TYR A 1154 -26.34 -14.54 26.27
N ASP A 1155 -26.25 -15.84 26.03
CA ASP A 1155 -25.00 -16.58 25.87
C ASP A 1155 -24.73 -16.83 24.39
N ILE A 1156 -23.68 -16.21 23.85
CA ILE A 1156 -23.31 -16.34 22.43
C ILE A 1156 -22.87 -17.75 22.06
N SER A 1157 -22.37 -18.53 23.03
CA SER A 1157 -21.91 -19.90 22.82
C SER A 1157 -23.04 -20.93 22.87
N ALA A 1158 -24.24 -20.54 23.31
CA ALA A 1158 -25.39 -21.43 23.30
C ALA A 1158 -25.94 -21.64 21.88
N ALA A 1159 -26.63 -22.77 21.69
CA ALA A 1159 -27.26 -23.11 20.41
C ALA A 1159 -28.26 -22.03 19.99
N VAL A 1160 -28.31 -21.75 18.68
CA VAL A 1160 -29.27 -20.80 18.11
C VAL A 1160 -30.70 -21.19 18.52
N GLY A 1161 -31.47 -20.22 19.02
CA GLY A 1161 -32.80 -20.44 19.60
C GLY A 1161 -32.81 -20.81 21.09
N SER A 1162 -31.64 -20.86 21.74
CA SER A 1162 -31.49 -21.06 23.19
C SER A 1162 -30.39 -20.16 23.78
N ARG A 1163 -30.13 -19.00 23.15
CA ARG A 1163 -29.12 -18.03 23.57
C ARG A 1163 -29.63 -17.12 24.68
N VAL A 1164 -30.91 -16.76 24.70
CA VAL A 1164 -31.47 -15.81 25.68
C VAL A 1164 -31.61 -16.48 27.03
N LEU A 1165 -30.84 -15.99 28.01
CA LEU A 1165 -30.78 -16.54 29.37
C LEU A 1165 -31.86 -15.95 30.28
N SER A 1166 -32.04 -14.64 30.24
CA SER A 1166 -32.98 -13.93 31.10
C SER A 1166 -33.30 -12.54 30.56
N ALA A 1167 -34.44 -11.98 31.01
CA ALA A 1167 -34.81 -10.60 30.78
C ALA A 1167 -35.40 -9.99 32.06
N VAL A 1168 -35.17 -8.69 32.26
CA VAL A 1168 -35.72 -7.90 33.37
C VAL A 1168 -36.33 -6.62 32.80
N ARG A 1169 -37.34 -6.06 33.49
CA ARG A 1169 -37.83 -4.72 33.15
C ARG A 1169 -36.73 -3.70 33.43
N GLN A 1170 -36.60 -2.71 32.56
CA GLN A 1170 -35.71 -1.59 32.81
C GLN A 1170 -36.31 -0.71 33.91
N ALA A 1171 -35.52 -0.36 34.93
CA ALA A 1171 -35.96 0.52 36.00
C ALA A 1171 -36.06 1.98 35.51
N ALA A 1172 -36.82 2.82 36.21
CA ALA A 1172 -37.05 4.22 35.82
C ALA A 1172 -35.78 5.09 35.77
N ASN A 1173 -34.72 4.68 36.47
CA ASN A 1173 -33.40 5.31 36.44
C ASN A 1173 -32.50 4.77 35.30
N GLY A 1174 -33.04 3.91 34.42
CA GLY A 1174 -32.33 3.29 33.30
C GLY A 1174 -31.57 2.00 33.63
N SER A 1175 -31.48 1.57 34.91
CA SER A 1175 -30.71 0.37 35.27
C SER A 1175 -31.46 -0.93 34.98
N CYS A 1176 -30.70 -1.97 34.61
CA CYS A 1176 -31.21 -3.32 34.36
C CYS A 1176 -31.42 -4.13 35.65
N THR A 1177 -32.19 -3.56 36.58
CA THR A 1177 -32.42 -4.11 37.94
C THR A 1177 -33.91 -4.20 38.30
N GLY A 1178 -34.81 -4.02 37.34
CA GLY A 1178 -36.24 -4.14 37.56
C GLY A 1178 -36.70 -5.59 37.76
N ALA A 1179 -38.02 -5.78 37.83
CA ALA A 1179 -38.61 -7.09 38.03
C ALA A 1179 -38.32 -8.04 36.85
N PRO A 1180 -38.17 -9.35 37.07
CA PRO A 1180 -38.01 -10.33 36.00
C PRO A 1180 -39.15 -10.26 34.97
N VAL A 1181 -38.79 -10.38 33.70
CA VAL A 1181 -39.75 -10.59 32.60
C VAL A 1181 -39.92 -12.08 32.44
N ASP A 1182 -41.15 -12.57 32.65
CA ASP A 1182 -41.50 -13.97 32.40
C ASP A 1182 -41.55 -14.23 30.89
N LEU A 1183 -40.60 -15.03 30.41
CA LEU A 1183 -40.42 -15.42 29.01
C LEU A 1183 -41.17 -16.72 28.65
N THR A 1184 -42.22 -17.06 29.39
CA THR A 1184 -43.10 -18.20 29.12
C THR A 1184 -44.45 -17.74 28.56
N ALA A 1185 -45.25 -18.70 28.06
CA ALA A 1185 -46.59 -18.42 27.54
C ALA A 1185 -47.61 -17.99 28.62
N ALA A 1186 -47.24 -18.02 29.90
CA ALA A 1186 -48.13 -17.66 31.00
C ALA A 1186 -48.35 -16.13 31.15
N SER A 1187 -47.42 -15.33 30.62
CA SER A 1187 -47.46 -13.87 30.69
C SER A 1187 -47.73 -13.25 29.32
N THR A 1188 -48.36 -12.07 29.32
CA THR A 1188 -48.67 -11.29 28.11
C THR A 1188 -48.14 -9.86 28.28
N TYR A 1189 -47.59 -9.30 27.21
CA TYR A 1189 -47.02 -7.96 27.16
C TYR A 1189 -47.51 -7.22 25.90
N THR A 1190 -47.64 -5.91 26.01
CA THR A 1190 -47.86 -5.03 24.85
C THR A 1190 -46.51 -4.57 24.30
N ILE A 1191 -46.31 -4.66 22.99
CA ILE A 1191 -45.06 -4.20 22.36
C ILE A 1191 -45.32 -3.21 21.23
N ALA A 1192 -44.32 -2.38 20.94
CA ALA A 1192 -44.19 -1.62 19.71
C ALA A 1192 -42.96 -2.10 18.92
N GLU A 1193 -43.15 -2.32 17.63
CA GLU A 1193 -42.09 -2.67 16.68
C GLU A 1193 -42.32 -1.94 15.34
N ASN A 1194 -41.45 -2.15 14.36
CA ASN A 1194 -41.74 -1.70 12.99
C ASN A 1194 -42.57 -2.74 12.23
N ASP A 1195 -43.35 -2.26 11.26
CA ASP A 1195 -44.23 -3.08 10.43
C ASP A 1195 -43.50 -4.11 9.55
N PHE A 1196 -42.25 -3.85 9.16
CA PHE A 1196 -41.40 -4.83 8.47
C PHE A 1196 -41.16 -6.07 9.35
N MET A 1197 -40.79 -5.90 10.62
CA MET A 1197 -40.65 -7.02 11.57
C MET A 1197 -42.01 -7.69 11.84
N ALA A 1198 -43.07 -6.90 12.03
CA ALA A 1198 -44.41 -7.42 12.32
C ALA A 1198 -44.98 -8.29 11.18
N THR A 1199 -44.51 -8.09 9.95
CA THR A 1199 -44.90 -8.90 8.78
C THR A 1199 -43.99 -10.12 8.57
N GLY A 1200 -42.92 -10.26 9.36
CA GLY A 1200 -42.00 -11.39 9.34
C GLY A 1200 -40.62 -11.09 8.73
N GLY A 1201 -40.33 -9.81 8.45
CA GLY A 1201 -39.02 -9.35 8.00
C GLY A 1201 -37.90 -9.72 8.98
N ASP A 1202 -36.68 -9.91 8.47
CA ASP A 1202 -35.50 -10.36 9.24
C ASP A 1202 -35.69 -11.70 10.01
N GLY A 1203 -36.73 -12.47 9.67
CA GLY A 1203 -37.09 -13.72 10.32
C GLY A 1203 -37.81 -13.54 11.67
N TYR A 1204 -38.29 -12.34 11.97
CA TYR A 1204 -39.13 -12.11 13.16
C TYR A 1204 -40.50 -12.80 13.02
N PRO A 1205 -41.22 -13.09 14.12
CA PRO A 1205 -42.55 -13.70 14.02
C PRO A 1205 -43.55 -12.76 13.36
N ASN A 1206 -44.36 -13.28 12.43
CA ASN A 1206 -45.42 -12.49 11.80
C ASN A 1206 -46.60 -12.30 12.78
N PHE A 1207 -46.82 -11.05 13.18
CA PHE A 1207 -47.92 -10.63 14.03
C PHE A 1207 -48.95 -9.74 13.32
N TYR A 1208 -48.77 -9.47 12.04
CA TYR A 1208 -49.53 -8.48 11.29
C TYR A 1208 -51.05 -8.69 11.39
N ALA A 1209 -51.51 -9.94 11.35
CA ALA A 1209 -52.92 -10.29 11.40
C ALA A 1209 -53.62 -9.99 12.75
N ARG A 1210 -52.88 -9.67 13.81
CA ARG A 1210 -53.42 -9.51 15.17
C ARG A 1210 -53.03 -8.21 15.89
N GLY A 1211 -52.26 -7.33 15.26
CA GLY A 1211 -51.86 -6.05 15.84
C GLY A 1211 -52.51 -4.85 15.14
N THR A 1212 -51.92 -3.68 15.31
CA THR A 1212 -52.44 -2.41 14.79
C THR A 1212 -51.29 -1.55 14.27
N THR A 1213 -51.40 -1.10 13.02
CA THR A 1213 -50.51 -0.09 12.44
C THR A 1213 -50.85 1.29 13.01
N GLN A 1214 -49.81 2.08 13.24
CA GLN A 1214 -49.90 3.41 13.83
C GLN A 1214 -49.32 4.46 12.86
N ASN A 1215 -48.72 5.54 13.40
CA ASN A 1215 -48.09 6.58 12.59
C ASN A 1215 -46.77 6.08 11.97
N ILE A 1216 -46.32 6.82 10.95
CA ILE A 1216 -45.02 6.59 10.30
C ILE A 1216 -43.90 6.73 11.34
N MET A 1217 -43.00 5.76 11.36
CA MET A 1217 -41.99 5.55 12.40
C MET A 1217 -41.02 6.72 12.51
N ASP A 1218 -40.61 7.29 11.37
CA ASP A 1218 -39.72 8.45 11.33
C ASP A 1218 -40.40 9.71 11.88
N GLN A 1219 -41.71 9.88 11.63
CA GLN A 1219 -42.49 10.96 12.23
C GLN A 1219 -42.63 10.77 13.75
N VAL A 1220 -42.84 9.54 14.23
CA VAL A 1220 -42.87 9.23 15.67
C VAL A 1220 -41.55 9.59 16.35
N LEU A 1221 -40.42 9.26 15.72
CA LEU A 1221 -39.09 9.65 16.22
C LEU A 1221 -38.93 11.18 16.22
N ALA A 1222 -39.32 11.87 15.15
CA ALA A 1222 -39.24 13.32 15.06
C ALA A 1222 -40.08 14.04 16.13
N ASP A 1223 -41.32 13.57 16.36
CA ASP A 1223 -42.23 14.13 17.36
C ASP A 1223 -41.68 13.88 18.78
N TYR A 1224 -41.15 12.68 19.04
CA TYR A 1224 -40.49 12.36 20.31
C TYR A 1224 -39.32 13.31 20.59
N ILE A 1225 -38.46 13.56 19.60
CA ILE A 1225 -37.31 14.47 19.73
C ILE A 1225 -37.78 15.90 19.99
N THR A 1226 -38.81 16.35 19.28
CA THR A 1226 -39.39 17.70 19.44
C THR A 1226 -39.89 17.93 20.87
N VAL A 1227 -40.52 16.91 21.47
CA VAL A 1227 -41.07 17.00 22.84
C VAL A 1227 -39.99 16.89 23.92
N ASN A 1228 -38.92 16.11 23.68
CA ASN A 1228 -37.93 15.76 24.70
C ASN A 1228 -36.57 16.47 24.54
N THR A 1229 -36.50 17.50 23.68
CA THR A 1229 -35.24 18.23 23.44
C THR A 1229 -34.83 19.14 24.63
N PRO A 1230 -33.53 19.23 24.99
CA PRO A 1230 -32.43 18.42 24.47
C PRO A 1230 -32.44 16.99 25.00
N ILE A 1231 -32.28 16.00 24.12
CA ILE A 1231 -32.12 14.60 24.52
C ILE A 1231 -30.67 14.34 24.99
N SER A 1232 -30.48 13.32 25.82
CA SER A 1232 -29.16 12.96 26.36
C SER A 1232 -29.03 11.44 26.55
N PRO A 1233 -29.10 10.64 25.47
CA PRO A 1233 -29.04 9.19 25.58
C PRO A 1233 -27.67 8.70 26.09
N ALA A 1234 -27.66 7.48 26.63
CA ALA A 1234 -26.46 6.78 27.06
C ALA A 1234 -26.67 5.27 26.84
N ILE A 1235 -25.58 4.54 26.59
CA ILE A 1235 -25.60 3.07 26.58
C ILE A 1235 -25.88 2.59 28.00
N GLN A 1236 -26.94 1.81 28.18
CA GLN A 1236 -27.46 1.40 29.50
C GLN A 1236 -27.26 -0.09 29.81
N GLY A 1237 -26.70 -0.86 28.88
CA GLY A 1237 -26.56 -2.31 29.02
C GLY A 1237 -27.87 -3.04 28.79
N ARG A 1238 -28.76 -2.48 27.95
CA ARG A 1238 -30.06 -3.10 27.60
C ARG A 1238 -29.89 -4.45 26.93
N VAL A 1239 -28.78 -4.64 26.20
CA VAL A 1239 -28.44 -5.91 25.53
C VAL A 1239 -27.08 -6.40 26.03
N ALA A 1240 -27.06 -7.46 26.83
CA ALA A 1240 -25.85 -7.97 27.47
C ALA A 1240 -25.42 -9.33 26.90
N CYS A 1241 -24.26 -9.37 26.24
CA CYS A 1241 -23.64 -10.60 25.79
C CYS A 1241 -22.82 -11.25 26.92
N THR A 1242 -22.97 -12.56 27.08
CA THR A 1242 -22.12 -13.42 27.89
C THR A 1242 -21.62 -14.60 27.06
N THR A 1243 -20.61 -15.31 27.55
CA THR A 1243 -20.15 -16.53 26.91
C THR A 1243 -19.85 -17.60 27.94
N SER A 1244 -20.38 -18.80 27.73
CA SER A 1244 -19.99 -20.02 28.46
C SER A 1244 -18.93 -20.85 27.74
N GLY A 1245 -18.56 -20.47 26.51
CA GLY A 1245 -17.68 -21.21 25.62
C GLY A 1245 -16.54 -20.38 25.04
N ALA A 1246 -15.90 -20.90 23.97
CA ALA A 1246 -14.72 -20.26 23.36
C ALA A 1246 -15.05 -19.05 22.46
N THR A 1247 -16.33 -18.85 22.09
CA THR A 1247 -16.74 -17.71 21.27
C THR A 1247 -16.78 -16.46 22.13
N ALA A 1248 -15.99 -15.44 21.79
CA ALA A 1248 -15.96 -14.19 22.52
C ALA A 1248 -17.16 -13.30 22.18
N CYS A 1249 -17.69 -12.59 23.17
CA CYS A 1249 -18.62 -11.49 22.94
C CYS A 1249 -17.90 -10.32 22.26
N PRO A 1250 -18.63 -9.50 21.46
CA PRO A 1250 -18.10 -8.22 21.00
C PRO A 1250 -17.63 -7.36 22.18
N VAL A 1251 -16.54 -6.63 21.99
CA VAL A 1251 -15.97 -5.75 23.01
C VAL A 1251 -16.61 -4.38 22.87
N VAL A 1252 -17.28 -3.93 23.93
CA VAL A 1252 -17.78 -2.54 24.01
C VAL A 1252 -16.59 -1.59 24.08
N THR A 1253 -16.50 -0.69 23.10
CA THR A 1253 -15.51 0.38 23.04
C THR A 1253 -16.03 1.57 23.85
N PRO A 1254 -15.26 2.10 24.82
CA PRO A 1254 -15.67 3.22 25.67
C PRO A 1254 -16.05 4.50 24.94
#